data_AF-A0A939WBD9-F1
#
_entry.id   AF-A0A939WBD9-F1
#
_cell.length_a   1.000
_cell.length_b   1.000
_cell.length_c   1.000
_cell.angle_alpha   90.00
_cell.angle_beta   90.00
_cell.angle_gamma   90.00
#
_symmetry.space_group_name_H-M   'P 1'
#
loop_
_entity.id
_entity.type
_entity.pdbx_description
1 polymer ?
#
loop_
_entity_poly.entity_id
_entity_poly.type
_entity_poly.pdbx_seq_one_letter_code
_entity_poly.pdbx_strand_id
1 'polypeptide(L)'
;MGDKLRKLYIGLAIATGVLGLLVLVIVCGALVSLEKETSLSSEAKDMMYRTAVLTSTQEALPYWENEVEQGHLCLADYVESQFTSYPYLLSGKDDSAFASDLACVAYNDAFNTEEIEGLLNGGSRRYVIEKIISEVDPKYAPINGFTDPKGTQCANVRVDKPLENEEGYAFGIRRIDGVMEVEGSELRADFFVDQSLRQGEIEVPKTSGEVPFTMDWDTHGEIPGRHEVVILLRTSDGRGQVLTGGDVLIPEFCEIQNDTVVSSSIRAGEQESWYVLDAEERAAYVNLLEASSDVSAALYDRYGNLIGENDLHDVDYELLRAKNQHVVSLIPEEDTGTASNAFFVRIRRSEAAPPSVAEVSYVLVQSRDVAYTEEYGYLAVLTDEGLVPTPRPTGAVSDDEKDRLVTCRDERGTKLEIARGSLPILALNEYLLDLKFVGENEEELKIYPEFSMDTFDYAIVGDGFTDIDISYIAQEGYAAEVNLRSEAGMAPWNLGDDVAIEKGVNTLTVEVSGIDGLSRNYTLHLLNGQDPEGFRKDTISQFPVSYADGLWLLHCLHPTYRFEAYKTNLTFEEVLDNEDHVDRSLISSAYNPDWVKPGSPVYDGNSWKAAKREVVAYFLDPRNFLTPTGIFQFEKLSFDASVHTLDGIRAVTRNSFLEGGDDDPDYASILLKAGQDAGISPYFLTSRIIQEMGRDGESELAHGTLPGYEGYYNFYNIGSTPDPNVKNGARINGAKYAMYGSKPDEKQITPEEEAMLLPWDTPEKAICGGALWIARSYIEIGQDTLYFQKFDLIDNEDGMYKHQYAQNIAMASSEGIRYYTAYASQDMLDASFVFIIPVYEDMPADYGNIP
;
A
#
# COMPACT_ATOMS: atom_id res chain seq x y z
N MET A 1 -32.73 53.87 -93.05
CA MET A 1 -32.56 52.40 -93.07
C MET A 1 -33.04 51.80 -91.73
N GLY A 2 -34.32 52.00 -91.38
CA GLY A 2 -34.85 51.62 -90.04
C GLY A 2 -36.19 50.90 -90.05
N ASP A 3 -36.93 50.91 -91.17
CA ASP A 3 -38.30 50.36 -91.22
C ASP A 3 -38.34 48.85 -91.58
N LYS A 4 -37.31 48.35 -92.30
CA LYS A 4 -37.16 46.91 -92.59
C LYS A 4 -36.67 46.11 -91.37
N LEU A 5 -35.75 46.64 -90.57
CA LEU A 5 -35.35 45.99 -89.31
C LEU A 5 -36.50 45.98 -88.30
N ARG A 6 -37.31 47.04 -88.23
CA ARG A 6 -38.45 47.11 -87.31
C ARG A 6 -39.50 46.04 -87.59
N LYS A 7 -39.81 45.77 -88.86
CA LYS A 7 -40.72 44.69 -89.27
C LYS A 7 -40.14 43.29 -89.02
N LEU A 8 -38.82 43.12 -89.15
CA LEU A 8 -38.14 41.86 -88.82
C LEU A 8 -38.15 41.61 -87.31
N TYR A 9 -37.89 42.63 -86.48
CA TYR A 9 -37.95 42.53 -85.02
C TYR A 9 -39.36 42.32 -84.49
N ILE A 10 -40.38 42.95 -85.09
CA ILE A 10 -41.79 42.70 -84.72
C ILE A 10 -42.19 41.28 -85.13
N GLY A 11 -41.78 40.81 -86.31
CA GLY A 11 -42.01 39.43 -86.72
C GLY A 11 -41.31 38.40 -85.82
N LEU A 12 -40.06 38.68 -85.42
CA LEU A 12 -39.30 37.83 -84.51
C LEU A 12 -39.89 37.85 -83.09
N ALA A 13 -40.34 39.02 -82.60
CA ALA A 13 -40.98 39.18 -81.29
C ALA A 13 -42.37 38.52 -81.22
N ILE A 14 -43.13 38.53 -82.31
CA ILE A 14 -44.40 37.80 -82.39
C ILE A 14 -44.13 36.29 -82.48
N ALA A 15 -43.13 35.86 -83.23
CA ALA A 15 -42.74 34.45 -83.31
C ALA A 15 -42.23 33.92 -81.97
N THR A 16 -41.37 34.65 -81.25
CA THR A 16 -40.92 34.27 -79.89
C THR A 16 -42.04 34.39 -78.85
N GLY A 17 -42.95 35.35 -78.99
CA GLY A 17 -44.13 35.46 -78.13
C GLY A 17 -45.09 34.29 -78.30
N VAL A 18 -45.34 33.84 -79.53
CA VAL A 18 -46.21 32.68 -79.82
C VAL A 18 -45.52 31.37 -79.43
N LEU A 19 -44.22 31.21 -79.68
CA LEU A 19 -43.46 30.03 -79.22
C LEU A 19 -43.38 29.98 -77.70
N GLY A 20 -43.19 31.13 -77.05
CA GLY A 20 -43.21 31.28 -75.59
C GLY A 20 -44.57 30.95 -75.00
N LEU A 21 -45.67 31.35 -75.64
CA LEU A 21 -47.02 31.00 -75.19
C LEU A 21 -47.35 29.51 -75.42
N LEU A 22 -46.85 28.90 -76.50
CA LEU A 22 -47.00 27.47 -76.76
C LEU A 22 -46.18 26.62 -75.78
N VAL A 23 -44.95 27.04 -75.46
CA VAL A 23 -44.15 26.43 -74.40
C VAL A 23 -44.79 26.65 -73.05
N LEU A 24 -45.36 27.83 -72.76
CA LEU A 24 -46.09 28.08 -71.51
C LEU A 24 -47.37 27.24 -71.42
N VAL A 25 -48.09 26.99 -72.52
CA VAL A 25 -49.28 26.12 -72.54
C VAL A 25 -48.90 24.64 -72.49
N ILE A 26 -47.75 24.24 -73.04
CA ILE A 26 -47.22 22.87 -72.89
C ILE A 26 -46.64 22.65 -71.49
N VAL A 27 -45.99 23.65 -70.90
CA VAL A 27 -45.46 23.61 -69.53
C VAL A 27 -46.59 23.73 -68.52
N CYS A 28 -47.58 24.60 -68.72
CA CYS A 28 -48.80 24.64 -67.90
C CYS A 28 -49.68 23.41 -68.14
N GLY A 29 -49.73 22.84 -69.34
CA GLY A 29 -50.45 21.59 -69.64
C GLY A 29 -49.76 20.36 -69.03
N ALA A 30 -48.43 20.36 -68.97
CA ALA A 30 -47.61 19.35 -68.28
C ALA A 30 -47.62 19.55 -66.75
N LEU A 31 -47.71 20.79 -66.26
CA LEU A 31 -47.88 21.12 -64.83
C LEU A 31 -49.32 20.85 -64.35
N VAL A 32 -50.34 20.98 -65.21
CA VAL A 32 -51.74 20.66 -64.90
C VAL A 32 -52.04 19.16 -65.12
N SER A 33 -51.11 18.39 -65.71
CA SER A 33 -51.21 16.90 -65.79
C SER A 33 -50.24 16.18 -64.86
N LEU A 34 -49.69 16.86 -63.85
CA LEU A 34 -49.00 16.26 -62.71
C LEU A 34 -49.45 16.94 -61.41
N GLU A 35 -50.76 17.13 -61.24
CA GLU A 35 -51.33 16.94 -59.90
C GLU A 35 -51.20 15.44 -59.59
N LYS A 36 -50.01 15.05 -59.11
CA LYS A 36 -49.87 13.82 -58.34
C LYS A 36 -50.77 14.02 -57.12
N GLU A 37 -51.76 13.17 -56.89
CA GLU A 37 -52.57 13.20 -55.66
C GLU A 37 -51.62 13.21 -54.45
N THR A 38 -51.40 14.37 -53.85
CA THR A 38 -50.46 14.60 -52.73
C THR A 38 -51.16 14.70 -51.39
N SER A 39 -52.38 14.17 -51.28
CA SER A 39 -53.00 13.93 -49.98
C SER A 39 -53.00 12.43 -49.72
N LEU A 40 -52.45 12.00 -48.58
CA LEU A 40 -52.62 10.65 -48.07
C LEU A 40 -54.11 10.24 -48.18
N SER A 41 -54.39 9.10 -48.79
CA SER A 41 -55.75 8.55 -48.88
C SER A 41 -56.34 8.39 -47.48
N SER A 42 -57.66 8.57 -47.32
CA SER A 42 -58.34 8.37 -46.02
C SER A 42 -58.01 7.01 -45.39
N GLU A 43 -57.92 5.96 -46.21
CA GLU A 43 -57.51 4.61 -45.80
C GLU A 43 -56.12 4.58 -45.16
N ALA A 44 -55.13 5.25 -45.77
CA ALA A 44 -53.78 5.36 -45.25
C ALA A 44 -53.72 6.18 -43.96
N LYS A 45 -54.48 7.29 -43.84
CA LYS A 45 -54.58 8.06 -42.59
C LYS A 45 -55.18 7.23 -41.47
N ASP A 46 -56.22 6.46 -41.77
CA ASP A 46 -56.85 5.57 -40.80
C ASP A 46 -55.89 4.45 -40.36
N MET A 47 -55.11 3.87 -41.27
CA MET A 47 -54.04 2.90 -40.93
C MET A 47 -52.97 3.54 -40.04
N MET A 48 -52.49 4.74 -40.38
CA MET A 48 -51.48 5.44 -39.59
C MET A 48 -51.99 5.77 -38.19
N TYR A 49 -53.25 6.22 -38.08
CA TYR A 49 -53.90 6.46 -36.80
C TYR A 49 -54.02 5.19 -35.95
N ARG A 50 -54.48 4.06 -36.55
CA ARG A 50 -54.55 2.78 -35.84
C ARG A 50 -53.18 2.32 -35.34
N THR A 51 -52.15 2.41 -36.18
CA THR A 51 -50.76 2.14 -35.79
C THR A 51 -50.35 3.00 -34.61
N ALA A 52 -50.50 4.33 -34.72
CA ALA A 52 -50.11 5.26 -33.66
C ALA A 52 -50.86 5.02 -32.35
N VAL A 53 -52.11 4.55 -32.40
CA VAL A 53 -52.86 4.15 -31.20
C VAL A 53 -52.29 2.90 -30.55
N LEU A 54 -51.96 1.88 -31.35
CA LEU A 54 -51.42 0.61 -30.85
C LEU A 54 -49.98 0.74 -30.33
N THR A 55 -49.20 1.67 -30.88
CA THR A 55 -47.80 1.93 -30.49
C THR A 55 -47.66 3.11 -29.53
N SER A 56 -48.76 3.75 -29.14
CA SER A 56 -48.78 4.94 -28.27
C SER A 56 -47.94 6.12 -28.79
N THR A 57 -47.96 6.36 -30.11
CA THR A 57 -47.20 7.43 -30.80
C THR A 57 -48.09 8.50 -31.45
N GLN A 58 -49.32 8.69 -30.94
CA GLN A 58 -50.31 9.61 -31.52
C GLN A 58 -49.81 11.06 -31.60
N GLU A 59 -48.95 11.49 -30.66
CA GLU A 59 -48.40 12.85 -30.65
C GLU A 59 -47.47 13.12 -31.84
N ALA A 60 -46.76 12.09 -32.32
CA ALA A 60 -45.85 12.18 -33.46
C ALA A 60 -46.56 11.94 -34.81
N LEU A 61 -47.83 11.51 -34.80
CA LEU A 61 -48.58 11.17 -36.01
C LEU A 61 -48.57 12.29 -37.08
N PRO A 62 -48.75 13.58 -36.77
CA PRO A 62 -48.72 14.63 -37.78
C PRO A 62 -47.36 14.76 -38.50
N TYR A 63 -46.26 14.48 -37.80
CA TYR A 63 -44.93 14.46 -38.39
C TYR A 63 -44.80 13.29 -39.37
N TRP A 64 -45.18 12.08 -38.95
CA TRP A 64 -45.12 10.90 -39.80
C TRP A 64 -46.05 10.98 -41.01
N GLU A 65 -47.27 11.52 -40.84
CA GLU A 65 -48.19 11.80 -41.96
C GLU A 65 -47.52 12.68 -43.01
N ASN A 66 -46.80 13.71 -42.58
CA ASN A 66 -46.04 14.56 -43.50
C ASN A 66 -44.91 13.78 -44.20
N GLU A 67 -44.12 12.96 -43.48
CA GLU A 67 -43.05 12.17 -44.11
C GLU A 67 -43.56 11.20 -45.18
N VAL A 68 -44.72 10.58 -44.94
CA VAL A 68 -45.38 9.71 -45.92
C VAL A 68 -46.01 10.51 -47.07
N GLU A 69 -46.64 11.66 -46.79
CA GLU A 69 -47.18 12.57 -47.83
C GLU A 69 -46.08 13.13 -48.76
N GLN A 70 -44.90 13.44 -48.22
CA GLN A 70 -43.73 13.89 -49.00
C GLN A 70 -43.02 12.74 -49.73
N GLY A 71 -43.37 11.48 -49.42
CA GLY A 71 -42.77 10.28 -50.01
C GLY A 71 -41.34 9.99 -49.54
N HIS A 72 -40.96 10.50 -48.36
CA HIS A 72 -39.69 10.13 -47.72
C HIS A 72 -39.73 8.72 -47.15
N LEU A 73 -40.91 8.26 -46.75
CA LEU A 73 -41.21 6.92 -46.25
C LEU A 73 -42.48 6.41 -46.93
N CYS A 74 -42.60 5.11 -47.16
CA CYS A 74 -43.90 4.53 -47.51
C CYS A 74 -44.70 4.16 -46.26
N LEU A 75 -45.96 3.75 -46.46
CA LEU A 75 -46.81 3.34 -45.35
C LEU A 75 -46.29 2.05 -44.67
N ALA A 76 -45.73 1.10 -45.42
CA ALA A 76 -45.09 -0.08 -44.85
C ALA A 76 -43.89 0.28 -43.97
N ASP A 77 -43.00 1.17 -44.44
CA ASP A 77 -41.83 1.64 -43.68
C ASP A 77 -42.26 2.32 -42.37
N TYR A 78 -43.33 3.14 -42.42
CA TYR A 78 -43.91 3.75 -41.23
C TYR A 78 -44.43 2.69 -40.26
N VAL A 79 -45.31 1.78 -40.70
CA VAL A 79 -45.87 0.74 -39.81
C VAL A 79 -44.75 -0.11 -39.21
N GLU A 80 -43.77 -0.52 -40.02
CA GLU A 80 -42.59 -1.24 -39.54
C GLU A 80 -41.82 -0.45 -38.47
N SER A 81 -41.53 0.83 -38.72
CA SER A 81 -40.82 1.68 -37.75
C SER A 81 -41.54 1.80 -36.41
N GLN A 82 -42.88 1.82 -36.42
CA GLN A 82 -43.68 1.92 -35.20
C GLN A 82 -43.79 0.57 -34.48
N PHE A 83 -44.01 -0.53 -35.21
CA PHE A 83 -44.10 -1.87 -34.62
C PHE A 83 -42.74 -2.43 -34.16
N THR A 84 -41.64 -1.84 -34.61
CA THR A 84 -40.28 -2.14 -34.12
C THR A 84 -39.75 -1.07 -33.16
N SER A 85 -40.59 -0.08 -32.79
CA SER A 85 -40.25 0.96 -31.83
C SER A 85 -40.23 0.40 -30.40
N TYR A 86 -39.39 1.00 -29.54
CA TYR A 86 -39.25 0.51 -28.17
C TYR A 86 -40.55 0.54 -27.35
N PRO A 87 -41.47 1.54 -27.44
CA PRO A 87 -42.71 1.51 -26.64
C PRO A 87 -43.58 0.30 -26.98
N TYR A 88 -43.61 -0.10 -28.24
CA TYR A 88 -44.34 -1.28 -28.67
C TYR A 88 -43.64 -2.57 -28.24
N LEU A 89 -42.32 -2.67 -28.41
CA LEU A 89 -41.54 -3.85 -28.03
C LEU A 89 -41.53 -4.10 -26.52
N LEU A 90 -41.48 -3.05 -25.69
CA LEU A 90 -41.58 -3.14 -24.23
C LEU A 90 -42.93 -3.70 -23.75
N SER A 91 -43.97 -3.67 -24.58
CA SER A 91 -45.27 -4.30 -24.24
C SER A 91 -45.24 -5.83 -24.31
N GLY A 92 -44.15 -6.44 -24.81
CA GLY A 92 -43.92 -7.88 -24.74
C GLY A 92 -44.90 -8.72 -25.56
N LYS A 93 -45.47 -8.19 -26.65
CA LYS A 93 -46.47 -8.88 -27.46
C LYS A 93 -45.88 -10.08 -28.20
N ASP A 94 -46.47 -11.24 -27.98
CA ASP A 94 -46.20 -12.46 -28.75
C ASP A 94 -46.70 -12.33 -30.21
N ASP A 95 -46.41 -13.34 -31.04
CA ASP A 95 -46.76 -13.29 -32.46
C ASP A 95 -48.26 -13.27 -32.72
N SER A 96 -49.10 -13.82 -31.82
CA SER A 96 -50.55 -13.80 -31.98
C SER A 96 -51.12 -12.43 -31.67
N ALA A 97 -50.67 -11.79 -30.59
CA ALA A 97 -51.01 -10.42 -30.26
C ALA A 97 -50.52 -9.43 -31.34
N PHE A 98 -49.30 -9.62 -31.83
CA PHE A 98 -48.77 -8.85 -32.96
C PHE A 98 -49.59 -9.05 -34.24
N ALA A 99 -49.97 -10.29 -34.57
CA ALA A 99 -50.80 -10.59 -35.73
C ALA A 99 -52.18 -9.91 -35.63
N SER A 100 -52.79 -9.93 -34.44
CA SER A 100 -54.03 -9.21 -34.16
C SER A 100 -53.90 -7.70 -34.34
N ASP A 101 -52.80 -7.10 -33.88
CA ASP A 101 -52.53 -5.68 -34.06
C ASP A 101 -52.31 -5.33 -35.53
N LEU A 102 -51.52 -6.13 -36.26
CA LEU A 102 -51.25 -5.90 -37.68
C LEU A 102 -52.53 -6.10 -38.52
N ALA A 103 -53.38 -7.07 -38.19
CA ALA A 103 -54.68 -7.26 -38.82
C ALA A 103 -55.61 -6.06 -38.55
N CYS A 104 -55.60 -5.53 -37.31
CA CYS A 104 -56.32 -4.30 -36.97
C CYS A 104 -55.82 -3.11 -37.81
N VAL A 105 -54.50 -2.97 -37.97
CA VAL A 105 -53.92 -1.92 -38.82
C VAL A 105 -54.30 -2.13 -40.28
N ALA A 106 -54.09 -3.31 -40.86
CA ALA A 106 -54.25 -3.54 -42.29
C ALA A 106 -55.72 -3.60 -42.74
N TYR A 107 -56.59 -4.23 -41.96
CA TYR A 107 -57.95 -4.59 -42.37
C TYR A 107 -59.04 -3.96 -41.52
N ASN A 108 -58.68 -3.20 -40.47
CA ASN A 108 -59.62 -2.68 -39.47
C ASN A 108 -60.46 -3.83 -38.82
N ASP A 109 -59.85 -5.01 -38.72
CA ASP A 109 -60.44 -6.22 -38.14
C ASP A 109 -59.36 -6.99 -37.38
N ALA A 110 -59.59 -7.22 -36.09
CA ALA A 110 -58.67 -7.94 -35.21
C ALA A 110 -58.83 -9.47 -35.29
N PHE A 111 -59.85 -9.99 -36.00
CA PHE A 111 -60.20 -11.42 -35.98
C PHE A 111 -59.63 -12.22 -37.16
N ASN A 112 -59.02 -11.58 -38.16
CA ASN A 112 -58.52 -12.23 -39.36
C ASN A 112 -56.98 -12.42 -39.30
N THR A 113 -56.51 -13.19 -38.32
CA THR A 113 -55.07 -13.34 -38.01
C THR A 113 -54.42 -14.60 -38.56
N GLU A 114 -55.19 -15.61 -38.99
CA GLU A 114 -54.65 -16.93 -39.40
C GLU A 114 -53.59 -16.83 -40.51
N GLU A 115 -53.80 -15.96 -41.50
CA GLU A 115 -52.84 -15.74 -42.59
C GLU A 115 -51.55 -15.08 -42.09
N ILE A 116 -51.67 -14.07 -41.21
CA ILE A 116 -50.53 -13.35 -40.64
C ILE A 116 -49.73 -14.29 -39.72
N GLU A 117 -50.39 -15.03 -38.85
CA GLU A 117 -49.76 -16.03 -37.96
C GLU A 117 -49.03 -17.11 -38.76
N GLY A 118 -49.61 -17.56 -39.88
CA GLY A 118 -48.97 -18.50 -40.79
C GLY A 118 -47.68 -17.97 -41.42
N LEU A 119 -47.61 -16.67 -41.69
CA LEU A 119 -46.40 -16.01 -42.22
C LEU A 119 -45.34 -15.75 -41.14
N LEU A 120 -45.73 -15.61 -39.88
CA LEU A 120 -44.83 -15.38 -38.75
C LEU A 120 -44.08 -16.64 -38.30
N ASN A 121 -44.61 -17.83 -38.59
CA ASN A 121 -43.99 -19.11 -38.25
C ASN A 121 -42.64 -19.31 -38.96
N GLY A 122 -41.54 -19.00 -38.26
CA GLY A 122 -40.20 -18.99 -38.83
C GLY A 122 -39.92 -17.80 -39.77
N GLY A 123 -40.78 -16.78 -39.75
CA GLY A 123 -40.71 -15.58 -40.58
C GLY A 123 -40.40 -14.30 -39.79
N SER A 124 -39.88 -13.30 -40.50
CA SER A 124 -39.58 -11.96 -39.97
C SER A 124 -40.85 -11.11 -39.80
N ARG A 125 -41.05 -10.51 -38.62
CA ARG A 125 -42.16 -9.55 -38.39
C ARG A 125 -42.06 -8.37 -39.34
N ARG A 126 -40.85 -7.89 -39.63
CA ARG A 126 -40.61 -6.79 -40.57
C ARG A 126 -41.12 -7.14 -41.97
N TYR A 127 -40.70 -8.29 -42.50
CA TYR A 127 -41.16 -8.77 -43.80
C TYR A 127 -42.68 -8.98 -43.84
N VAL A 128 -43.26 -9.52 -42.76
CA VAL A 128 -44.70 -9.73 -42.67
C VAL A 128 -45.47 -8.40 -42.69
N ILE A 129 -45.00 -7.37 -41.98
CA ILE A 129 -45.59 -6.02 -42.06
C ILE A 129 -45.56 -5.52 -43.49
N GLU A 130 -44.40 -5.51 -44.11
CA GLU A 130 -44.24 -5.01 -45.48
C GLU A 130 -45.15 -5.76 -46.45
N LYS A 131 -45.24 -7.09 -46.33
CA LYS A 131 -46.07 -7.94 -47.17
C LYS A 131 -47.54 -7.65 -47.00
N ILE A 132 -48.05 -7.66 -45.77
CA ILE A 132 -49.47 -7.45 -45.47
C ILE A 132 -49.92 -6.04 -45.89
N ILE A 133 -49.12 -5.02 -45.58
CA ILE A 133 -49.44 -3.63 -45.94
C ILE A 133 -49.39 -3.43 -47.47
N SER A 134 -48.47 -4.10 -48.17
CA SER A 134 -48.41 -4.08 -49.64
C SER A 134 -49.56 -4.84 -50.32
N GLU A 135 -50.14 -5.83 -49.65
CA GLU A 135 -51.31 -6.57 -50.16
C GLU A 135 -52.60 -5.77 -50.06
N VAL A 136 -52.71 -4.85 -49.08
CA VAL A 136 -53.81 -3.88 -49.00
C VAL A 136 -53.81 -2.94 -50.22
N ASP A 137 -52.65 -2.36 -50.54
CA ASP A 137 -52.44 -1.61 -51.78
C ASP A 137 -50.95 -1.68 -52.19
N PRO A 138 -50.62 -2.14 -53.41
CA PRO A 138 -49.24 -2.20 -53.89
C PRO A 138 -48.46 -0.88 -53.84
N LYS A 139 -49.14 0.27 -53.77
CA LYS A 139 -48.50 1.59 -53.63
C LYS A 139 -47.89 1.82 -52.24
N TYR A 140 -48.23 1.01 -51.25
CA TYR A 140 -47.72 1.10 -49.88
C TYR A 140 -46.43 0.30 -49.66
N ALA A 141 -45.92 -0.38 -50.69
CA ALA A 141 -44.73 -1.21 -50.60
C ALA A 141 -43.45 -0.43 -50.25
N PRO A 142 -42.48 -1.06 -49.57
CA PRO A 142 -41.20 -0.46 -49.16
C PRO A 142 -40.46 0.22 -50.30
N ILE A 143 -39.94 1.43 -50.05
CA ILE A 143 -39.21 2.21 -51.06
C ILE A 143 -37.90 1.51 -51.46
N ASN A 144 -37.26 0.84 -50.50
CA ASN A 144 -35.95 0.19 -50.68
C ASN A 144 -36.04 -1.31 -50.98
N GLY A 145 -37.23 -1.83 -51.26
CA GLY A 145 -37.49 -3.27 -51.40
C GLY A 145 -37.77 -3.94 -50.05
N PHE A 146 -38.33 -5.15 -50.11
CA PHE A 146 -38.70 -5.93 -48.93
C PHE A 146 -37.46 -6.34 -48.12
N THR A 147 -37.58 -6.29 -46.80
CA THR A 147 -36.67 -6.93 -45.85
C THR A 147 -36.60 -8.44 -46.06
N ASP A 148 -35.57 -9.08 -45.51
CA ASP A 148 -35.41 -10.52 -45.65
C ASP A 148 -36.58 -11.28 -44.99
N PRO A 149 -37.14 -12.31 -45.66
CA PRO A 149 -38.24 -13.11 -45.12
C PRO A 149 -37.90 -13.82 -43.80
N LYS A 150 -36.61 -13.96 -43.50
CA LYS A 150 -36.06 -14.48 -42.25
C LYS A 150 -35.10 -13.44 -41.67
N GLY A 151 -35.16 -13.25 -40.36
CA GLY A 151 -34.16 -12.49 -39.61
C GLY A 151 -33.63 -13.32 -38.45
N THR A 152 -32.83 -12.70 -37.59
CA THR A 152 -32.34 -13.36 -36.37
C THR A 152 -33.50 -13.70 -35.46
N GLN A 153 -33.57 -14.94 -34.97
CA GLN A 153 -34.57 -15.37 -33.98
C GLN A 153 -33.88 -15.70 -32.67
N CYS A 154 -34.53 -15.36 -31.56
CA CYS A 154 -34.03 -15.61 -30.21
C CYS A 154 -35.12 -16.23 -29.34
N ALA A 155 -34.74 -17.24 -28.56
CA ALA A 155 -35.61 -17.94 -27.62
C ALA A 155 -34.84 -18.37 -26.37
N ASN A 156 -35.56 -18.82 -25.33
CA ASN A 156 -34.98 -19.41 -24.12
C ASN A 156 -33.89 -18.55 -23.43
N VAL A 157 -34.03 -17.22 -23.49
CA VAL A 157 -33.07 -16.29 -22.86
C VAL A 157 -33.14 -16.39 -21.34
N ARG A 158 -31.98 -16.58 -20.71
CA ARG A 158 -31.81 -16.66 -19.26
C ARG A 158 -30.64 -15.76 -18.86
N VAL A 159 -30.90 -14.87 -17.90
CA VAL A 159 -29.87 -14.01 -17.30
C VAL A 159 -29.29 -14.74 -16.09
N ASP A 160 -27.96 -14.84 -16.03
CA ASP A 160 -27.22 -15.50 -14.96
C ASP A 160 -26.69 -14.51 -13.91
N LYS A 161 -26.36 -13.27 -14.31
CA LYS A 161 -25.91 -12.20 -13.41
C LYS A 161 -26.81 -10.96 -13.50
N PRO A 162 -27.33 -10.44 -12.37
CA PRO A 162 -28.18 -9.25 -12.35
C PRO A 162 -27.39 -7.95 -12.59
N LEU A 163 -28.10 -6.82 -12.67
CA LEU A 163 -27.54 -5.50 -12.98
C LEU A 163 -26.83 -4.88 -11.77
N GLU A 164 -27.41 -5.08 -10.60
CA GLU A 164 -26.92 -4.64 -9.31
C GLU A 164 -25.86 -5.61 -8.75
N ASN A 165 -24.96 -5.08 -7.93
CA ASN A 165 -24.14 -5.93 -7.07
C ASN A 165 -24.96 -6.49 -5.89
N GLU A 166 -24.35 -7.33 -5.07
CA GLU A 166 -25.02 -7.97 -3.92
C GLU A 166 -25.64 -6.99 -2.91
N GLU A 167 -25.16 -5.73 -2.89
CA GLU A 167 -25.68 -4.67 -2.02
C GLU A 167 -26.68 -3.73 -2.71
N GLY A 168 -27.03 -3.97 -3.98
CA GLY A 168 -28.04 -3.20 -4.71
C GLY A 168 -27.51 -1.98 -5.48
N TYR A 169 -26.18 -1.81 -5.60
CA TYR A 169 -25.59 -0.69 -6.32
C TYR A 169 -25.36 -1.00 -7.80
N ALA A 170 -25.40 0.03 -8.65
CA ALA A 170 -24.94 0.00 -10.03
C ALA A 170 -23.90 1.09 -10.31
N PHE A 171 -22.70 0.71 -10.73
CA PHE A 171 -21.63 1.65 -11.11
C PHE A 171 -20.58 0.98 -11.99
N GLY A 172 -19.81 1.80 -12.71
CA GLY A 172 -18.82 1.34 -13.68
C GLY A 172 -19.48 0.76 -14.93
N ILE A 173 -18.89 -0.31 -15.47
CA ILE A 173 -19.46 -1.05 -16.60
C ILE A 173 -20.23 -2.24 -16.04
N ARG A 174 -21.55 -2.15 -15.98
CA ARG A 174 -22.36 -3.29 -15.54
C ARG A 174 -22.45 -4.33 -16.65
N ARG A 175 -21.88 -5.49 -16.35
CA ARG A 175 -21.83 -6.65 -17.22
C ARG A 175 -22.92 -7.65 -16.85
N ILE A 176 -23.85 -7.88 -17.78
CA ILE A 176 -24.92 -8.86 -17.67
C ILE A 176 -24.55 -10.07 -18.51
N ASP A 177 -24.35 -11.19 -17.85
CA ASP A 177 -24.07 -12.47 -18.50
C ASP A 177 -25.33 -13.34 -18.52
N GLY A 178 -25.48 -14.14 -19.58
CA GLY A 178 -26.54 -15.12 -19.67
C GLY A 178 -26.37 -16.09 -20.83
N VAL A 179 -27.41 -16.88 -21.07
CA VAL A 179 -27.50 -17.84 -22.19
C VAL A 179 -28.78 -17.63 -22.97
N MET A 180 -28.73 -17.84 -24.28
CA MET A 180 -29.91 -17.80 -25.14
C MET A 180 -29.79 -18.83 -26.26
N GLU A 181 -30.93 -19.23 -26.85
CA GLU A 181 -30.94 -19.93 -28.13
C GLU A 181 -31.12 -18.92 -29.26
N VAL A 182 -30.15 -18.86 -30.18
CA VAL A 182 -30.19 -17.93 -31.32
C VAL A 182 -30.05 -18.66 -32.67
N GLU A 183 -30.86 -18.24 -33.64
CA GLU A 183 -30.69 -18.56 -35.07
C GLU A 183 -30.45 -17.25 -35.83
N GLY A 184 -29.19 -16.91 -36.08
CA GLY A 184 -28.76 -15.64 -36.70
C GLY A 184 -27.61 -14.98 -35.93
N SER A 185 -27.30 -13.73 -36.23
CA SER A 185 -26.22 -12.98 -35.57
C SER A 185 -26.49 -11.48 -35.41
N GLU A 186 -27.69 -11.02 -35.72
CA GLU A 186 -28.05 -9.60 -35.70
C GLU A 186 -28.96 -9.33 -34.50
N LEU A 187 -28.31 -9.04 -33.37
CA LEU A 187 -28.92 -8.75 -32.08
C LEU A 187 -28.48 -7.35 -31.62
N ARG A 188 -29.33 -6.73 -30.80
CA ARG A 188 -29.03 -5.45 -30.15
C ARG A 188 -29.60 -5.45 -28.73
N ALA A 189 -28.83 -4.93 -27.78
CA ALA A 189 -29.31 -4.64 -26.43
C ALA A 189 -29.60 -3.15 -26.29
N ASP A 190 -30.77 -2.80 -25.77
CA ASP A 190 -31.16 -1.44 -25.43
C ASP A 190 -31.44 -1.37 -23.92
N PHE A 191 -30.80 -0.43 -23.23
CA PHE A 191 -31.03 -0.18 -21.81
C PHE A 191 -31.93 1.04 -21.67
N PHE A 192 -32.98 0.95 -20.85
CA PHE A 192 -33.85 2.07 -20.53
C PHE A 192 -33.66 2.42 -19.06
N VAL A 193 -33.12 3.61 -18.80
CA VAL A 193 -32.90 4.15 -17.45
C VAL A 193 -33.90 5.27 -17.26
N ASP A 194 -34.84 5.11 -16.34
CA ASP A 194 -35.98 6.03 -16.15
C ASP A 194 -36.67 6.38 -17.48
N GLN A 195 -36.97 5.34 -18.28
CA GLN A 195 -37.59 5.43 -19.61
C GLN A 195 -36.73 6.09 -20.69
N SER A 196 -35.51 6.52 -20.37
CA SER A 196 -34.58 7.10 -21.32
C SER A 196 -33.65 6.05 -21.89
N LEU A 197 -33.57 5.97 -23.23
CA LEU A 197 -32.70 5.01 -23.90
C LEU A 197 -31.21 5.32 -23.64
N ARG A 198 -30.46 4.29 -23.30
CA ARG A 198 -28.99 4.21 -23.27
C ARG A 198 -28.54 3.13 -24.24
N GLN A 199 -27.40 3.38 -24.86
CA GLN A 199 -26.81 2.41 -25.77
C GLN A 199 -26.22 1.27 -24.95
N GLY A 200 -26.64 0.05 -25.26
CA GLY A 200 -26.03 -1.17 -24.77
C GLY A 200 -25.21 -1.84 -25.85
N GLU A 201 -24.17 -2.55 -25.46
CA GLU A 201 -23.47 -3.47 -26.34
C GLU A 201 -23.87 -4.91 -26.00
N ILE A 202 -23.94 -5.77 -27.02
CA ILE A 202 -24.19 -7.19 -26.84
C ILE A 202 -23.16 -7.98 -27.63
N GLU A 203 -22.48 -8.89 -26.94
CA GLU A 203 -21.58 -9.85 -27.53
C GLU A 203 -22.21 -11.23 -27.54
N VAL A 204 -22.26 -11.84 -28.73
CA VAL A 204 -22.77 -13.20 -28.92
C VAL A 204 -21.82 -13.93 -29.88
N PRO A 205 -21.39 -15.17 -29.56
CA PRO A 205 -20.62 -15.99 -30.48
C PRO A 205 -21.35 -16.17 -31.83
N LYS A 206 -20.59 -16.17 -32.94
CA LYS A 206 -21.12 -16.37 -34.30
C LYS A 206 -21.48 -17.84 -34.57
N THR A 207 -22.36 -18.41 -33.76
CA THR A 207 -22.82 -19.79 -33.84
C THR A 207 -24.32 -19.87 -33.56
N SER A 208 -25.02 -20.85 -34.14
CA SER A 208 -26.44 -21.09 -33.88
C SER A 208 -26.63 -22.18 -32.83
N GLY A 209 -27.68 -22.05 -32.01
CA GLY A 209 -27.97 -22.94 -30.88
C GLY A 209 -27.92 -22.19 -29.55
N GLU A 210 -27.79 -22.94 -28.45
CA GLU A 210 -27.57 -22.37 -27.13
C GLU A 210 -26.18 -21.72 -27.07
N VAL A 211 -26.16 -20.40 -26.92
CA VAL A 211 -24.94 -19.57 -26.89
C VAL A 211 -24.93 -18.68 -25.65
N PRO A 212 -23.75 -18.44 -25.06
CA PRO A 212 -23.61 -17.40 -24.05
C PRO A 212 -23.75 -16.02 -24.69
N PHE A 213 -24.20 -15.05 -23.90
CA PHE A 213 -24.15 -13.65 -24.26
C PHE A 213 -23.65 -12.80 -23.10
N THR A 214 -23.08 -11.66 -23.46
CA THR A 214 -22.67 -10.63 -22.52
C THR A 214 -23.25 -9.31 -23.00
N MET A 215 -23.87 -8.55 -22.09
CA MET A 215 -24.29 -7.17 -22.33
C MET A 215 -23.58 -6.25 -21.37
N ASP A 216 -23.10 -5.13 -21.90
CA ASP A 216 -22.43 -4.12 -21.09
C ASP A 216 -23.25 -2.82 -21.10
N TRP A 217 -23.46 -2.27 -19.91
CA TRP A 217 -24.02 -0.93 -19.70
C TRP A 217 -23.03 -0.08 -18.91
N ASP A 218 -22.55 0.97 -19.56
CA ASP A 218 -21.74 1.98 -18.91
C ASP A 218 -22.65 2.93 -18.12
N THR A 219 -22.54 2.90 -16.79
CA THR A 219 -23.29 3.81 -15.92
C THR A 219 -22.65 5.19 -15.85
N HIS A 220 -21.51 5.41 -16.49
CA HIS A 220 -20.82 6.69 -16.48
C HIS A 220 -21.70 7.76 -17.15
N GLY A 221 -21.99 8.83 -16.41
CA GLY A 221 -22.87 9.91 -16.87
C GLY A 221 -24.31 9.81 -16.38
N GLU A 222 -24.70 8.72 -15.71
CA GLU A 222 -25.94 8.72 -14.93
C GLU A 222 -25.82 9.61 -13.70
N ILE A 223 -26.93 10.22 -13.31
CA ILE A 223 -26.98 11.00 -12.07
C ILE A 223 -26.98 10.05 -10.86
N PRO A 224 -26.40 10.44 -9.71
CA PRO A 224 -26.53 9.65 -8.49
C PRO A 224 -27.99 9.53 -8.04
N GLY A 225 -28.39 8.35 -7.57
CA GLY A 225 -29.74 8.10 -7.08
C GLY A 225 -30.31 6.72 -7.42
N ARG A 226 -31.59 6.54 -7.12
CA ARG A 226 -32.35 5.33 -7.49
C ARG A 226 -32.89 5.48 -8.91
N HIS A 227 -32.69 4.45 -9.72
CA HIS A 227 -33.11 4.40 -11.11
C HIS A 227 -33.85 3.10 -11.40
N GLU A 228 -34.93 3.19 -12.18
CA GLU A 228 -35.59 2.02 -12.76
C GLU A 228 -34.89 1.67 -14.08
N VAL A 229 -34.36 0.45 -14.20
CA VAL A 229 -33.69 -0.01 -15.41
C VAL A 229 -34.45 -1.15 -16.05
N VAL A 230 -34.64 -1.09 -17.38
CA VAL A 230 -35.23 -2.16 -18.19
C VAL A 230 -34.30 -2.50 -19.34
N ILE A 231 -33.99 -3.79 -19.51
CA ILE A 231 -33.14 -4.28 -20.60
C ILE A 231 -34.01 -4.93 -21.68
N LEU A 232 -33.93 -4.39 -22.90
CA LEU A 232 -34.65 -4.89 -24.08
C LEU A 232 -33.66 -5.50 -25.08
N LEU A 233 -33.78 -6.80 -25.33
CA LEU A 233 -33.11 -7.47 -26.44
C LEU A 233 -33.95 -7.33 -27.71
N ARG A 234 -33.32 -6.92 -28.81
CA ARG A 234 -33.96 -6.75 -30.12
C ARG A 234 -33.26 -7.62 -31.16
N THR A 235 -34.05 -8.19 -32.05
CA THR A 235 -33.60 -9.04 -33.14
C THR A 235 -33.88 -8.38 -34.48
N SER A 236 -33.06 -8.68 -35.50
CA SER A 236 -33.25 -8.10 -36.85
C SER A 236 -34.55 -8.50 -37.54
N ASP A 237 -35.25 -9.52 -37.03
CA ASP A 237 -36.56 -9.95 -37.50
C ASP A 237 -37.73 -9.06 -37.00
N GLY A 238 -37.45 -8.07 -36.15
CA GLY A 238 -38.44 -7.14 -35.60
C GLY A 238 -39.11 -7.59 -34.30
N ARG A 239 -38.61 -8.65 -33.64
CA ARG A 239 -39.02 -9.04 -32.28
C ARG A 239 -38.19 -8.29 -31.23
N GLY A 240 -38.76 -8.24 -30.02
CA GLY A 240 -38.12 -7.70 -28.84
C GLY A 240 -38.51 -8.52 -27.62
N GLN A 241 -37.56 -8.75 -26.72
CA GLN A 241 -37.76 -9.47 -25.47
C GLN A 241 -37.18 -8.65 -24.31
N VAL A 242 -38.01 -8.33 -23.33
CA VAL A 242 -37.54 -7.78 -22.06
C VAL A 242 -36.85 -8.90 -21.28
N LEU A 243 -35.56 -8.74 -21.00
CA LEU A 243 -34.75 -9.79 -20.38
C LEU A 243 -34.80 -9.74 -18.86
N THR A 244 -34.54 -8.55 -18.31
CA THR A 244 -34.51 -8.27 -16.88
C THR A 244 -34.68 -6.76 -16.67
N GLY A 245 -34.90 -6.36 -15.42
CA GLY A 245 -35.03 -4.98 -14.98
C GLY A 245 -35.26 -4.89 -13.48
N GLY A 246 -35.01 -3.72 -12.91
CA GLY A 246 -35.08 -3.50 -11.46
C GLY A 246 -34.66 -2.10 -11.03
N ASP A 247 -34.85 -1.83 -9.75
CA ASP A 247 -34.38 -0.60 -9.11
C ASP A 247 -32.90 -0.76 -8.74
N VAL A 248 -32.06 0.12 -9.25
CA VAL A 248 -30.63 0.17 -8.88
C VAL A 248 -30.27 1.49 -8.22
N LEU A 249 -29.25 1.48 -7.37
CA LEU A 249 -28.71 2.67 -6.71
C LEU A 249 -27.35 3.03 -7.31
N ILE A 250 -27.24 4.22 -7.90
CA ILE A 250 -25.96 4.75 -8.39
C ILE A 250 -25.39 5.69 -7.32
N PRO A 251 -24.22 5.39 -6.73
CA PRO A 251 -23.60 6.25 -5.71
C PRO A 251 -23.17 7.62 -6.24
N GLU A 252 -23.03 8.59 -5.34
CA GLU A 252 -22.31 9.84 -5.63
C GLU A 252 -20.81 9.62 -5.41
N PHE A 253 -20.02 9.74 -6.47
CA PHE A 253 -18.57 9.51 -6.42
C PHE A 253 -17.79 10.82 -6.31
N CYS A 254 -16.78 10.82 -5.43
CA CYS A 254 -15.70 11.80 -5.45
C CYS A 254 -14.52 11.23 -6.26
N GLU A 255 -13.97 12.02 -7.19
CA GLU A 255 -12.77 11.61 -7.95
C GLU A 255 -11.51 11.80 -7.09
N ILE A 256 -10.65 10.78 -7.07
CA ILE A 256 -9.31 10.84 -6.49
C ILE A 256 -8.28 10.54 -7.57
N GLN A 257 -7.16 11.25 -7.56
CA GLN A 257 -6.13 11.15 -8.59
C GLN A 257 -4.92 10.40 -8.06
N ASN A 258 -4.22 9.68 -8.93
CA ASN A 258 -2.91 9.09 -8.61
C ASN A 258 -1.95 10.15 -8.06
N ASP A 259 -1.07 9.72 -7.17
CA ASP A 259 0.02 10.52 -6.61
C ASP A 259 -0.49 11.73 -5.78
N THR A 260 -1.68 11.66 -5.18
CA THR A 260 -2.28 12.75 -4.39
C THR A 260 -2.56 12.37 -2.94
N VAL A 261 -2.67 13.39 -2.10
CA VAL A 261 -3.10 13.33 -0.70
C VAL A 261 -4.38 14.17 -0.61
N VAL A 262 -5.46 13.59 -0.08
CA VAL A 262 -6.80 14.21 -0.05
C VAL A 262 -7.43 14.00 1.32
N SER A 263 -7.68 15.09 2.05
CA SER A 263 -8.54 15.02 3.24
C SER A 263 -10.02 14.92 2.85
N SER A 264 -10.74 14.01 3.51
CA SER A 264 -12.16 13.78 3.25
C SER A 264 -12.90 13.37 4.52
N SER A 265 -14.22 13.15 4.40
CA SER A 265 -15.03 12.74 5.54
C SER A 265 -16.36 12.10 5.15
N ILE A 266 -16.88 11.24 6.04
CA ILE A 266 -18.30 10.84 6.06
C ILE A 266 -19.03 11.83 6.97
N ARG A 267 -19.94 12.63 6.40
CA ARG A 267 -20.61 13.69 7.15
C ARG A 267 -21.52 13.11 8.24
N ALA A 268 -21.88 13.93 9.21
CA ALA A 268 -22.84 13.55 10.24
C ALA A 268 -24.20 13.18 9.60
N GLY A 269 -24.74 12.01 9.93
CA GLY A 269 -25.97 11.48 9.36
C GLY A 269 -25.82 10.68 8.06
N GLU A 270 -24.63 10.66 7.46
CA GLU A 270 -24.30 9.78 6.34
C GLU A 270 -23.72 8.45 6.84
N GLN A 271 -23.80 7.40 6.02
CA GLN A 271 -23.31 6.06 6.35
C GLN A 271 -22.02 5.68 5.66
N GLU A 272 -21.80 6.23 4.48
CA GLU A 272 -20.71 5.85 3.62
C GLU A 272 -20.37 6.99 2.67
N SER A 273 -19.18 6.93 2.11
CA SER A 273 -18.70 7.81 1.05
C SER A 273 -18.06 6.96 -0.03
N TRP A 274 -18.25 7.39 -1.28
CA TRP A 274 -17.81 6.66 -2.46
C TRP A 274 -16.80 7.49 -3.25
N TYR A 275 -15.77 6.81 -3.74
CA TYR A 275 -14.72 7.41 -4.54
C TYR A 275 -14.47 6.59 -5.81
N VAL A 276 -13.95 7.27 -6.83
CA VAL A 276 -13.48 6.64 -8.07
C VAL A 276 -12.02 7.04 -8.31
N LEU A 277 -11.20 6.04 -8.63
CA LEU A 277 -9.79 6.19 -9.00
C LEU A 277 -9.59 5.59 -10.39
N ASP A 278 -9.03 6.35 -11.33
CA ASP A 278 -8.43 5.77 -12.54
C ASP A 278 -6.95 5.52 -12.28
N ALA A 279 -6.55 4.24 -12.13
CA ALA A 279 -5.18 3.87 -11.85
C ALA A 279 -4.26 3.88 -13.09
N GLU A 280 -4.78 4.29 -14.25
CA GLU A 280 -4.03 4.34 -15.52
C GLU A 280 -3.39 2.96 -15.84
N GLU A 281 -2.09 2.89 -16.10
CA GLU A 281 -1.39 1.62 -16.33
C GLU A 281 -0.94 0.90 -15.04
N ARG A 282 -1.20 1.50 -13.87
CA ARG A 282 -0.66 1.08 -12.56
C ARG A 282 -1.62 0.18 -11.78
N ALA A 283 -1.10 -0.48 -10.75
CA ALA A 283 -1.94 -1.05 -9.70
C ALA A 283 -2.62 0.07 -8.89
N ALA A 284 -3.78 -0.22 -8.30
CA ALA A 284 -4.46 0.69 -7.40
C ALA A 284 -3.84 0.62 -6.00
N TYR A 285 -3.46 1.78 -5.47
CA TYR A 285 -2.97 1.94 -4.09
C TYR A 285 -3.79 3.02 -3.41
N VAL A 286 -4.71 2.61 -2.54
CA VAL A 286 -5.54 3.51 -1.74
C VAL A 286 -5.17 3.31 -0.28
N ASN A 287 -4.64 4.36 0.35
CA ASN A 287 -4.32 4.35 1.77
C ASN A 287 -5.26 5.30 2.50
N LEU A 288 -6.04 4.77 3.42
CA LEU A 288 -6.92 5.52 4.30
C LEU A 288 -6.24 5.67 5.66
N LEU A 289 -5.98 6.91 6.07
CA LEU A 289 -5.15 7.25 7.22
C LEU A 289 -5.93 8.19 8.16
N GLU A 290 -5.61 8.17 9.45
CA GLU A 290 -6.20 9.05 10.48
C GLU A 290 -7.73 9.06 10.50
N ALA A 291 -8.34 7.89 10.37
CA ALA A 291 -9.78 7.78 10.56
C ALA A 291 -10.13 8.16 12.01
N SER A 292 -10.91 9.23 12.19
CA SER A 292 -11.28 9.71 13.54
C SER A 292 -12.20 8.74 14.30
N SER A 293 -12.66 7.69 13.64
CA SER A 293 -13.39 6.55 14.18
C SER A 293 -13.17 5.33 13.29
N ASP A 294 -13.49 4.16 13.83
CA ASP A 294 -13.49 2.89 13.13
C ASP A 294 -14.40 2.88 11.87
N VAL A 295 -13.86 2.42 10.74
CA VAL A 295 -14.48 2.40 9.41
C VAL A 295 -14.09 1.12 8.67
N SER A 296 -14.98 0.62 7.82
CA SER A 296 -14.64 -0.43 6.85
C SER A 296 -14.39 0.17 5.47
N ALA A 297 -13.44 -0.39 4.74
CA ALA A 297 -13.05 0.07 3.41
C ALA A 297 -13.14 -1.08 2.40
N ALA A 298 -13.83 -0.86 1.29
CA ALA A 298 -14.02 -1.86 0.23
C ALA A 298 -13.57 -1.32 -1.13
N LEU A 299 -12.95 -2.19 -1.92
CA LEU A 299 -12.50 -1.90 -3.28
C LEU A 299 -13.29 -2.73 -4.29
N TYR A 300 -13.71 -2.08 -5.36
CA TYR A 300 -14.45 -2.70 -6.46
C TYR A 300 -13.71 -2.50 -7.78
N ASP A 301 -13.83 -3.50 -8.65
CA ASP A 301 -13.29 -3.45 -10.00
C ASP A 301 -14.11 -2.52 -10.91
N ARG A 302 -13.69 -2.39 -12.17
CA ARG A 302 -14.37 -1.52 -13.15
C ARG A 302 -15.80 -1.96 -13.48
N TYR A 303 -16.12 -3.22 -13.21
CA TYR A 303 -17.45 -3.79 -13.41
C TYR A 303 -18.32 -3.69 -12.16
N GLY A 304 -17.77 -3.10 -11.09
CA GLY A 304 -18.34 -2.93 -9.77
C GLY A 304 -18.53 -4.23 -9.00
N ASN A 305 -17.70 -5.25 -9.27
CA ASN A 305 -17.57 -6.45 -8.45
C ASN A 305 -16.63 -6.17 -7.28
N LEU A 306 -16.93 -6.73 -6.11
CA LEU A 306 -16.06 -6.61 -4.94
C LEU A 306 -14.73 -7.33 -5.19
N ILE A 307 -13.62 -6.61 -5.02
CA ILE A 307 -12.27 -7.18 -5.02
C ILE A 307 -11.92 -7.66 -3.61
N GLY A 308 -12.19 -6.81 -2.61
CA GLY A 308 -12.00 -7.12 -1.21
C GLY A 308 -12.38 -5.98 -0.28
N GLU A 309 -12.51 -6.30 0.99
CA GLU A 309 -12.90 -5.40 2.06
C GLU A 309 -11.97 -5.63 3.25
N ASN A 310 -11.49 -4.53 3.84
CA ASN A 310 -10.76 -4.53 5.10
C ASN A 310 -11.60 -3.80 6.16
N ASP A 311 -11.61 -4.38 7.36
CA ASP A 311 -12.34 -3.91 8.56
C ASP A 311 -11.46 -4.22 9.78
N LEU A 312 -10.31 -3.56 9.82
CA LEU A 312 -9.26 -3.73 10.82
C LEU A 312 -9.52 -2.74 11.97
N HIS A 313 -10.29 -3.20 12.95
CA HIS A 313 -10.57 -2.43 14.16
C HIS A 313 -9.28 -2.03 14.92
N ASP A 314 -9.27 -0.81 15.45
CA ASP A 314 -8.19 -0.24 16.26
C ASP A 314 -6.83 -0.10 15.53
N VAL A 315 -6.82 -0.14 14.20
CA VAL A 315 -5.63 0.11 13.36
C VAL A 315 -5.66 1.54 12.82
N ASP A 316 -4.50 2.20 12.80
CA ASP A 316 -4.37 3.59 12.35
C ASP A 316 -4.63 3.79 10.83
N TYR A 317 -4.53 2.70 10.05
CA TYR A 317 -4.50 2.71 8.59
C TYR A 317 -5.30 1.55 7.97
N GLU A 318 -6.10 1.87 6.97
CA GLU A 318 -6.84 0.92 6.13
C GLU A 318 -6.33 0.98 4.69
N LEU A 319 -5.97 -0.17 4.13
CA LEU A 319 -5.31 -0.26 2.82
C LEU A 319 -6.18 -0.98 1.82
N LEU A 320 -6.33 -0.44 0.61
CA LEU A 320 -6.95 -1.16 -0.50
C LEU A 320 -5.97 -1.23 -1.68
N ARG A 321 -5.87 -2.42 -2.26
CA ARG A 321 -4.84 -2.77 -3.24
C ARG A 321 -5.43 -3.66 -4.32
N ALA A 322 -5.16 -3.34 -5.59
CA ALA A 322 -5.54 -4.23 -6.69
C ALA A 322 -4.57 -4.11 -7.87
N LYS A 323 -4.31 -5.24 -8.54
CA LYS A 323 -3.55 -5.27 -9.79
C LYS A 323 -4.29 -4.52 -10.89
N ASN A 324 -3.54 -3.98 -11.84
CA ASN A 324 -4.12 -3.27 -12.97
C ASN A 324 -5.10 -4.17 -13.75
N GLN A 325 -6.22 -3.59 -14.16
CA GLN A 325 -7.23 -4.28 -14.93
C GLN A 325 -6.89 -4.17 -16.41
N HIS A 326 -6.71 -5.30 -17.10
CA HIS A 326 -6.41 -5.30 -18.53
C HIS A 326 -7.52 -4.64 -19.34
N VAL A 327 -7.24 -3.46 -19.88
CA VAL A 327 -8.14 -2.73 -20.78
C VAL A 327 -7.92 -3.22 -22.20
N VAL A 328 -8.57 -4.31 -22.60
CA VAL A 328 -8.71 -4.62 -24.03
C VAL A 328 -9.89 -3.79 -24.53
N SER A 329 -9.62 -2.62 -25.12
CA SER A 329 -10.67 -1.85 -25.79
C SER A 329 -11.22 -2.66 -26.96
N LEU A 330 -12.48 -3.09 -26.85
CA LEU A 330 -13.27 -3.57 -27.98
C LEU A 330 -14.03 -2.42 -28.66
N ILE A 331 -13.88 -1.19 -28.15
CA ILE A 331 -14.62 -0.01 -28.60
C ILE A 331 -13.75 0.82 -29.57
N PRO A 332 -14.24 1.14 -30.78
CA PRO A 332 -13.56 2.08 -31.68
C PRO A 332 -13.38 3.46 -31.01
N GLU A 333 -12.19 4.04 -31.17
CA GLU A 333 -11.66 5.24 -30.49
C GLU A 333 -12.50 6.55 -30.57
N GLU A 334 -13.68 6.55 -31.21
CA GLU A 334 -14.39 7.79 -31.55
C GLU A 334 -15.56 8.18 -30.62
N ASP A 335 -16.00 7.39 -29.61
CA ASP A 335 -17.18 7.82 -28.81
C ASP A 335 -17.35 7.36 -27.34
N THR A 336 -16.36 6.82 -26.62
CA THR A 336 -16.55 6.52 -25.17
C THR A 336 -15.32 6.77 -24.33
N GLY A 337 -15.46 7.61 -23.30
CA GLY A 337 -14.42 7.92 -22.31
C GLY A 337 -14.10 6.79 -21.30
N THR A 338 -14.31 5.52 -21.62
CA THR A 338 -14.28 4.41 -20.63
C THR A 338 -13.39 3.22 -21.04
N ALA A 339 -12.18 3.53 -21.46
CA ALA A 339 -11.04 2.61 -21.43
C ALA A 339 -10.19 2.80 -20.16
N SER A 340 -10.83 2.97 -18.99
CA SER A 340 -10.13 3.27 -17.74
C SER A 340 -9.89 2.02 -16.88
N ASN A 341 -8.70 1.96 -16.29
CA ASN A 341 -8.35 1.03 -15.21
C ASN A 341 -8.96 1.57 -13.90
N ALA A 342 -10.28 1.74 -13.92
CA ALA A 342 -11.02 2.39 -12.86
C ALA A 342 -11.34 1.42 -11.72
N PHE A 343 -11.18 1.93 -10.50
CA PHE A 343 -11.56 1.27 -9.27
C PHE A 343 -12.52 2.17 -8.50
N PHE A 344 -13.45 1.54 -7.79
CA PHE A 344 -14.38 2.25 -6.93
C PHE A 344 -14.09 1.89 -5.47
N VAL A 345 -14.03 2.91 -4.62
CA VAL A 345 -13.75 2.76 -3.20
C VAL A 345 -15.00 3.12 -2.43
N ARG A 346 -15.41 2.27 -1.50
CA ARG A 346 -16.44 2.57 -0.51
C ARG A 346 -15.77 2.65 0.86
N ILE A 347 -16.03 3.73 1.58
CA ILE A 347 -15.69 3.87 2.99
C ILE A 347 -16.99 3.93 3.76
N ARG A 348 -17.18 3.05 4.73
CA ARG A 348 -18.41 2.91 5.51
C ARG A 348 -18.09 3.04 6.98
N ARG A 349 -18.97 3.69 7.74
CA ARG A 349 -18.88 3.68 9.21
C ARG A 349 -19.03 2.25 9.71
N SER A 350 -18.17 1.80 10.62
CA SER A 350 -18.38 0.49 11.23
C SER A 350 -19.70 0.46 12.01
N GLU A 351 -20.27 -0.72 12.21
CA GLU A 351 -21.52 -0.87 12.98
C GLU A 351 -21.39 -0.34 14.43
N ALA A 352 -20.16 -0.27 14.95
CA ALA A 352 -19.85 0.27 16.27
C ALA A 352 -19.89 1.81 16.34
N ALA A 353 -19.90 2.52 15.19
CA ALA A 353 -19.91 3.98 15.07
C ALA A 353 -21.19 4.50 14.36
N PRO A 354 -22.37 4.46 15.03
CA PRO A 354 -23.66 4.69 14.37
C PRO A 354 -23.84 6.09 13.74
N PRO A 355 -24.73 6.25 12.73
CA PRO A 355 -24.98 7.50 11.96
C PRO A 355 -25.18 8.78 12.77
N SER A 356 -25.65 8.65 14.01
CA SER A 356 -25.93 9.78 14.91
C SER A 356 -24.67 10.42 15.49
N VAL A 357 -23.50 9.87 15.19
CA VAL A 357 -22.19 10.33 15.68
C VAL A 357 -21.64 11.44 14.78
N ALA A 358 -20.69 12.19 15.32
CA ALA A 358 -19.94 13.24 14.64
C ALA A 358 -19.40 12.81 13.25
N GLU A 359 -19.01 13.81 12.46
CA GLU A 359 -18.27 13.63 11.20
C GLU A 359 -17.06 12.71 11.42
N VAL A 360 -16.85 11.76 10.50
CA VAL A 360 -15.64 10.92 10.48
C VAL A 360 -14.71 11.51 9.45
N SER A 361 -13.60 12.11 9.90
CA SER A 361 -12.57 12.65 9.01
C SER A 361 -11.47 11.61 8.80
N TYR A 362 -10.87 11.63 7.62
CA TYR A 362 -9.75 10.78 7.24
C TYR A 362 -8.96 11.38 6.07
N VAL A 363 -7.76 10.86 5.84
CA VAL A 363 -6.87 11.24 4.73
C VAL A 363 -6.73 10.07 3.77
N LEU A 364 -6.97 10.32 2.48
CA LEU A 364 -6.73 9.38 1.39
C LEU A 364 -5.40 9.71 0.71
N VAL A 365 -4.48 8.75 0.63
CA VAL A 365 -3.22 8.89 -0.10
C VAL A 365 -3.18 7.86 -1.23
N GLN A 366 -2.99 8.33 -2.46
CA GLN A 366 -3.01 7.52 -3.69
C GLN A 366 -1.60 7.23 -4.20
N SER A 367 -0.81 6.48 -3.44
CA SER A 367 0.54 6.05 -3.81
C SER A 367 0.88 4.73 -3.12
N ARG A 368 1.84 3.97 -3.67
CA ARG A 368 2.32 2.74 -3.04
C ARG A 368 2.85 3.02 -1.63
N ASP A 369 3.78 3.96 -1.54
CA ASP A 369 4.43 4.34 -0.30
C ASP A 369 3.90 5.68 0.20
N VAL A 370 3.80 5.82 1.51
CA VAL A 370 3.32 7.01 2.19
C VAL A 370 4.36 7.43 3.22
N ALA A 371 4.63 8.73 3.31
CA ALA A 371 5.48 9.27 4.37
C ALA A 371 4.71 10.27 5.23
N TYR A 372 5.17 10.48 6.46
CA TYR A 372 4.64 11.51 7.35
C TYR A 372 5.78 12.37 7.91
N THR A 373 5.60 13.69 7.87
CA THR A 373 6.53 14.65 8.50
C THR A 373 5.74 15.69 9.28
N GLU A 374 6.31 16.20 10.39
CA GLU A 374 5.66 17.28 11.15
C GLU A 374 5.49 18.57 10.32
N GLU A 375 6.36 18.80 9.34
CA GLU A 375 6.34 20.02 8.51
C GLU A 375 5.26 19.96 7.41
N TYR A 376 5.11 18.80 6.77
CA TYR A 376 4.27 18.65 5.56
C TYR A 376 3.03 17.76 5.76
N GLY A 377 2.88 17.10 6.91
CA GLY A 377 1.85 16.09 7.13
C GLY A 377 2.11 14.83 6.31
N TYR A 378 1.03 14.18 5.83
CA TYR A 378 1.13 13.04 4.93
C TYR A 378 1.58 13.43 3.53
N LEU A 379 2.39 12.55 2.96
CA LEU A 379 3.01 12.71 1.67
C LEU A 379 2.78 11.46 0.82
N ALA A 380 2.35 11.64 -0.42
CA ALA A 380 2.39 10.60 -1.43
C ALA A 380 3.84 10.46 -1.92
N VAL A 381 4.46 9.30 -1.72
CA VAL A 381 5.83 9.03 -2.18
C VAL A 381 5.76 8.56 -3.64
N LEU A 382 6.46 9.28 -4.53
CA LEU A 382 6.40 9.06 -5.98
C LEU A 382 7.61 8.29 -6.51
N THR A 383 8.69 8.27 -5.74
CA THR A 383 9.86 7.45 -6.01
C THR A 383 9.57 6.02 -5.58
N ASP A 384 9.93 5.04 -6.42
CA ASP A 384 9.87 3.63 -6.04
C ASP A 384 11.00 3.32 -5.05
N GLU A 385 10.62 2.97 -3.83
CA GLU A 385 11.53 2.68 -2.72
C GLU A 385 11.76 1.17 -2.54
N GLY A 386 11.13 0.32 -3.36
CA GLY A 386 11.17 -1.13 -3.21
C GLY A 386 10.69 -1.60 -1.84
N LEU A 387 11.42 -2.55 -1.25
CA LEU A 387 11.14 -3.04 0.10
C LEU A 387 11.57 -1.99 1.13
N VAL A 388 10.61 -1.30 1.73
CA VAL A 388 10.87 -0.25 2.72
C VAL A 388 11.34 -0.89 4.04
N PRO A 389 12.58 -0.62 4.51
CA PRO A 389 13.17 -1.35 5.62
C PRO A 389 12.82 -0.79 7.01
N THR A 390 12.12 0.35 7.12
CA THR A 390 11.99 1.04 8.41
C THR A 390 10.70 1.86 8.54
N PRO A 391 9.92 1.73 9.64
CA PRO A 391 8.87 2.68 9.97
C PRO A 391 9.40 4.03 10.52
N ARG A 392 10.70 4.16 10.87
CA ARG A 392 11.38 5.42 11.28
C ARG A 392 12.87 5.43 10.90
N PRO A 393 13.48 6.59 10.57
CA PRO A 393 14.83 6.67 10.00
C PRO A 393 15.95 6.49 11.05
N THR A 394 15.97 5.36 11.75
CA THR A 394 17.04 5.01 12.70
C THR A 394 17.75 3.71 12.36
N GLY A 395 17.42 3.08 11.24
CA GLY A 395 18.24 2.02 10.66
C GLY A 395 19.56 2.59 10.11
N ALA A 396 20.59 1.75 10.06
CA ALA A 396 21.88 2.04 9.41
C ALA A 396 21.69 2.15 7.89
N VAL A 397 21.05 3.24 7.44
CA VAL A 397 21.09 3.67 6.04
C VAL A 397 22.52 4.12 5.78
N SER A 398 23.16 3.63 4.71
CA SER A 398 24.48 4.11 4.32
C SER A 398 24.43 5.63 4.12
N ASP A 399 25.55 6.33 4.35
CA ASP A 399 25.55 7.79 4.24
C ASP A 399 25.15 8.26 2.82
N ASP A 400 25.48 7.47 1.79
CA ASP A 400 25.05 7.72 0.40
C ASP A 400 23.52 7.60 0.22
N GLU A 401 22.87 6.64 0.88
CA GLU A 401 21.40 6.49 0.81
C GLU A 401 20.67 7.54 1.65
N LYS A 402 21.27 8.05 2.75
CA LYS A 402 20.64 9.10 3.56
C LYS A 402 20.40 10.37 2.77
N ASP A 403 21.35 10.75 1.92
CA ASP A 403 21.31 11.97 1.12
C ASP A 403 20.57 11.81 -0.22
N ARG A 404 20.17 10.58 -0.58
CA ARG A 404 19.37 10.31 -1.78
C ARG A 404 18.04 11.08 -1.70
N LEU A 405 17.73 11.83 -2.75
CA LEU A 405 16.48 12.59 -2.83
C LEU A 405 15.32 11.67 -3.21
N VAL A 406 14.25 11.76 -2.44
CA VAL A 406 12.96 11.09 -2.64
C VAL A 406 11.95 12.14 -3.05
N THR A 407 11.28 11.88 -4.16
CA THR A 407 10.23 12.74 -4.69
C THR A 407 8.90 12.43 -4.00
N CYS A 408 8.29 13.45 -3.42
CA CYS A 408 7.00 13.36 -2.73
C CYS A 408 5.98 14.40 -3.24
N ARG A 409 4.71 14.22 -2.90
CA ARG A 409 3.66 15.23 -3.08
C ARG A 409 2.84 15.44 -1.81
N ASP A 410 2.63 16.69 -1.43
CA ASP A 410 1.80 17.06 -0.27
C ASP A 410 0.31 17.22 -0.64
N GLU A 411 -0.53 17.45 0.38
CA GLU A 411 -1.98 17.70 0.23
C GLU A 411 -2.31 18.92 -0.64
N ARG A 412 -1.39 19.88 -0.77
CA ARG A 412 -1.58 21.07 -1.62
C ARG A 412 -1.22 20.80 -3.09
N GLY A 413 -0.77 19.59 -3.41
CA GLY A 413 -0.28 19.22 -4.73
C GLY A 413 1.15 19.69 -5.01
N THR A 414 1.87 20.17 -3.99
CA THR A 414 3.25 20.63 -4.12
C THR A 414 4.18 19.42 -4.24
N LYS A 415 5.00 19.41 -5.30
CA LYS A 415 6.07 18.41 -5.45
C LYS A 415 7.28 18.80 -4.59
N LEU A 416 7.76 17.87 -3.77
CA LEU A 416 8.87 18.04 -2.83
C LEU A 416 9.99 17.04 -3.15
N GLU A 417 11.24 17.42 -2.90
CA GLU A 417 12.40 16.53 -2.94
C GLU A 417 13.01 16.51 -1.53
N ILE A 418 12.93 15.37 -0.85
CA ILE A 418 13.33 15.23 0.56
C ILE A 418 14.41 14.16 0.65
N ALA A 419 15.47 14.41 1.43
CA ALA A 419 16.51 13.41 1.67
C ALA A 419 15.92 12.18 2.38
N ARG A 420 16.19 10.98 1.86
CA ARG A 420 15.63 9.71 2.36
C ARG A 420 15.88 9.48 3.85
N GLY A 421 17.05 9.91 4.36
CA GLY A 421 17.40 9.80 5.77
C GLY A 421 16.56 10.70 6.70
N SER A 422 15.86 11.69 6.14
CA SER A 422 14.95 12.59 6.88
C SER A 422 13.47 12.29 6.60
N LEU A 423 13.16 11.27 5.80
CA LEU A 423 11.81 10.94 5.38
C LEU A 423 11.32 9.64 6.06
N PRO A 424 10.43 9.73 7.06
CA PRO A 424 9.81 8.55 7.68
C PRO A 424 8.73 8.01 6.75
N ILE A 425 9.04 6.91 6.05
CA ILE A 425 8.07 6.17 5.25
C ILE A 425 7.31 5.22 6.18
N LEU A 426 5.99 5.18 6.06
CA LEU A 426 5.11 4.32 6.84
C LEU A 426 5.28 2.85 6.41
N ALA A 427 5.23 1.95 7.38
CA ALA A 427 5.33 0.52 7.17
C ALA A 427 3.97 -0.07 6.79
N LEU A 428 3.53 0.22 5.56
CA LEU A 428 2.21 -0.15 5.05
C LEU A 428 2.24 -1.44 4.21
N ASN A 429 3.31 -1.65 3.44
CA ASN A 429 3.38 -2.72 2.45
C ASN A 429 4.23 -3.88 2.97
N GLU A 430 3.76 -5.12 2.78
CA GLU A 430 4.42 -6.35 3.23
C GLU A 430 4.65 -6.45 4.77
N TYR A 431 3.81 -5.82 5.59
CA TYR A 431 3.89 -5.89 7.06
C TYR A 431 2.74 -6.68 7.69
N LEU A 432 3.03 -7.31 8.82
CA LEU A 432 2.03 -7.80 9.77
C LEU A 432 1.75 -6.74 10.83
N LEU A 433 0.49 -6.67 11.25
CA LEU A 433 -0.01 -5.90 12.39
C LEU A 433 -0.13 -6.72 13.66
N ASP A 434 -0.26 -8.04 13.51
CA ASP A 434 -0.28 -9.00 14.61
C ASP A 434 0.31 -10.32 14.11
N LEU A 435 1.03 -11.01 14.99
CA LEU A 435 1.56 -12.35 14.76
C LEU A 435 1.62 -13.08 16.10
N LYS A 436 0.85 -14.17 16.21
CA LYS A 436 0.77 -15.02 17.38
C LYS A 436 1.03 -16.46 16.99
N PHE A 437 1.79 -17.15 17.83
CA PHE A 437 1.98 -18.59 17.75
C PHE A 437 1.14 -19.24 18.84
N VAL A 438 0.41 -20.28 18.50
CA VAL A 438 -0.56 -20.94 19.37
C VAL A 438 -0.17 -22.41 19.51
N GLY A 439 -0.08 -22.90 20.74
CA GLY A 439 0.23 -24.31 21.01
C GLY A 439 -1.00 -25.22 20.94
N GLU A 440 -0.79 -26.54 21.07
CA GLU A 440 -1.83 -27.59 20.99
C GLU A 440 -3.08 -27.34 21.87
N ASN A 441 -2.96 -26.61 22.98
CA ASN A 441 -4.07 -26.34 23.90
C ASN A 441 -4.81 -25.02 23.62
N GLU A 442 -4.65 -24.45 22.44
CA GLU A 442 -5.14 -23.10 22.06
C GLU A 442 -4.55 -21.99 22.94
N GLU A 443 -3.38 -22.24 23.53
CA GLU A 443 -2.67 -21.28 24.38
C GLU A 443 -1.66 -20.47 23.56
N GLU A 444 -1.69 -19.14 23.70
CA GLU A 444 -0.72 -18.27 23.07
C GLU A 444 0.68 -18.53 23.63
N LEU A 445 1.61 -18.85 22.74
CA LEU A 445 3.01 -19.07 23.05
C LEU A 445 3.71 -17.71 23.14
N LYS A 446 4.31 -17.44 24.29
CA LYS A 446 5.15 -16.25 24.47
C LYS A 446 6.43 -16.41 23.66
N ILE A 447 6.58 -15.58 22.62
CA ILE A 447 7.79 -15.47 21.81
C ILE A 447 8.69 -14.34 22.31
N TYR A 448 9.97 -14.39 21.98
CA TYR A 448 10.93 -13.34 22.30
C TYR A 448 11.64 -12.80 21.03
N PRO A 449 11.77 -11.47 20.86
CA PRO A 449 11.07 -10.45 21.65
C PRO A 449 9.56 -10.53 21.40
N GLU A 450 8.78 -9.76 22.16
CA GLU A 450 7.36 -9.62 21.86
C GLU A 450 7.17 -9.05 20.45
N PHE A 451 6.07 -9.41 19.79
CA PHE A 451 5.80 -8.98 18.42
C PHE A 451 5.81 -7.45 18.30
N SER A 452 6.54 -6.96 17.31
CA SER A 452 6.45 -5.57 16.83
C SER A 452 6.54 -5.57 15.32
N MET A 453 5.92 -4.58 14.67
CA MET A 453 5.88 -4.51 13.21
C MET A 453 7.28 -4.41 12.57
N ASP A 454 8.27 -3.92 13.31
CA ASP A 454 9.66 -3.74 12.90
C ASP A 454 10.61 -4.86 13.36
N THR A 455 10.07 -5.93 13.97
CA THR A 455 10.83 -7.12 14.33
C THR A 455 10.50 -8.28 13.38
N PHE A 456 11.54 -8.97 12.91
CA PHE A 456 11.42 -10.05 11.93
C PHE A 456 11.97 -11.39 12.38
N ASP A 457 12.68 -11.43 13.52
CA ASP A 457 13.28 -12.66 14.04
C ASP A 457 12.88 -12.83 15.50
N TYR A 458 12.35 -14.02 15.81
CA TYR A 458 11.76 -14.39 17.09
C TYR A 458 12.33 -15.72 17.54
N ALA A 459 12.24 -16.00 18.83
CA ALA A 459 12.67 -17.28 19.39
C ALA A 459 11.73 -17.78 20.49
N ILE A 460 11.70 -19.10 20.63
CA ILE A 460 11.10 -19.78 21.77
C ILE A 460 11.87 -21.07 22.09
N VAL A 461 12.16 -21.30 23.36
CA VAL A 461 12.87 -22.48 23.87
C VAL A 461 11.99 -23.21 24.87
N GLY A 462 11.79 -24.50 24.63
CA GLY A 462 10.96 -25.31 25.50
C GLY A 462 11.13 -26.80 25.26
N ASP A 463 10.18 -27.57 25.79
CA ASP A 463 10.15 -29.02 25.68
C ASP A 463 8.72 -29.47 25.43
N GLY A 464 8.54 -30.43 24.52
CA GLY A 464 7.25 -31.07 24.31
C GLY A 464 6.33 -30.31 23.36
N PHE A 465 6.86 -29.37 22.57
CA PHE A 465 6.13 -28.88 21.40
C PHE A 465 5.89 -30.03 20.42
N THR A 466 4.71 -30.05 19.83
CA THR A 466 4.30 -31.11 18.91
C THR A 466 3.71 -30.47 17.68
N ASP A 467 2.77 -29.55 17.89
CA ASP A 467 2.12 -28.77 16.84
C ASP A 467 2.08 -27.28 17.26
N ILE A 468 2.13 -26.38 16.28
CA ILE A 468 1.92 -24.94 16.46
C ILE A 468 1.01 -24.40 15.35
N ASP A 469 -0.02 -23.66 15.74
CA ASP A 469 -0.84 -22.84 14.85
C ASP A 469 -0.34 -21.38 14.87
N ILE A 470 -0.65 -20.63 13.81
CA ILE A 470 -0.19 -19.25 13.60
C ILE A 470 -1.41 -18.39 13.27
N SER A 471 -1.67 -17.40 14.13
CA SER A 471 -2.63 -16.33 13.88
C SER A 471 -1.91 -15.05 13.49
N TYR A 472 -2.40 -14.35 12.48
CA TYR A 472 -1.78 -13.11 12.00
C TYR A 472 -2.82 -12.13 11.47
N ILE A 473 -2.44 -10.85 11.38
CA ILE A 473 -3.17 -9.81 10.67
C ILE A 473 -2.19 -9.15 9.70
N ALA A 474 -2.48 -9.22 8.40
CA ALA A 474 -1.67 -8.55 7.37
C ALA A 474 -2.16 -7.13 7.14
N GLN A 475 -1.24 -6.17 7.05
CA GLN A 475 -1.53 -4.75 6.90
C GLN A 475 -2.24 -4.43 5.56
N GLU A 476 -1.93 -5.15 4.48
CA GLU A 476 -2.62 -5.05 3.19
C GLU A 476 -3.93 -5.88 3.13
N GLY A 477 -4.28 -6.55 4.23
CA GLY A 477 -5.52 -7.32 4.39
C GLY A 477 -5.74 -8.35 3.28
N TYR A 478 -6.88 -8.29 2.59
CA TYR A 478 -7.25 -9.25 1.53
C TYR A 478 -6.24 -9.34 0.37
N ALA A 479 -5.42 -8.30 0.20
CA ALA A 479 -4.52 -8.18 -0.93
C ALA A 479 -3.14 -8.77 -0.67
N ALA A 480 -2.80 -9.02 0.60
CA ALA A 480 -1.59 -9.73 0.97
C ALA A 480 -1.75 -11.23 0.71
N GLU A 481 -0.67 -11.86 0.24
CA GLU A 481 -0.53 -13.31 0.26
C GLU A 481 0.38 -13.70 1.42
N VAL A 482 -0.04 -14.64 2.27
CA VAL A 482 0.77 -15.12 3.39
C VAL A 482 1.07 -16.60 3.20
N ASN A 483 2.36 -16.90 3.13
CA ASN A 483 2.89 -18.24 2.92
C ASN A 483 3.68 -18.68 4.15
N LEU A 484 3.63 -19.97 4.47
CA LEU A 484 4.46 -20.55 5.51
C LEU A 484 5.55 -21.42 4.88
N ARG A 485 6.79 -21.22 5.32
CA ARG A 485 7.92 -22.07 5.00
C ARG A 485 8.36 -22.85 6.24
N SER A 486 8.43 -24.17 6.08
CA SER A 486 9.04 -25.12 7.02
C SER A 486 10.23 -25.83 6.36
N GLU A 487 10.84 -26.81 7.05
CA GLU A 487 11.91 -27.64 6.49
C GLU A 487 11.51 -28.41 5.21
N ALA A 488 10.20 -28.62 4.99
CA ALA A 488 9.66 -29.31 3.82
C ALA A 488 9.56 -28.42 2.56
N GLY A 489 9.77 -27.10 2.70
CA GLY A 489 9.59 -26.10 1.65
C GLY A 489 8.50 -25.10 1.98
N MET A 490 8.09 -24.33 0.97
CA MET A 490 7.11 -23.24 1.10
C MET A 490 5.75 -23.69 0.57
N ALA A 491 4.69 -23.39 1.30
CA ALA A 491 3.32 -23.67 0.91
C ALA A 491 2.38 -22.53 1.34
N PRO A 492 1.27 -22.30 0.61
CA PRO A 492 0.20 -21.42 1.06
C PRO A 492 -0.26 -21.83 2.45
N TRP A 493 -0.31 -20.86 3.36
CA TRP A 493 -0.78 -21.09 4.71
C TRP A 493 -2.27 -20.77 4.80
N ASN A 494 -3.05 -21.66 5.37
CA ASN A 494 -4.43 -21.35 5.74
C ASN A 494 -4.49 -21.18 7.26
N LEU A 495 -5.17 -20.13 7.70
CA LEU A 495 -5.40 -19.88 9.12
C LEU A 495 -6.05 -21.11 9.80
N GLY A 496 -5.46 -21.58 10.89
CA GLY A 496 -5.92 -22.78 11.62
C GLY A 496 -5.35 -24.11 11.11
N ASP A 497 -4.41 -24.10 10.17
CA ASP A 497 -3.58 -25.27 9.89
C ASP A 497 -2.57 -25.46 11.04
N ASP A 498 -2.20 -26.70 11.38
CA ASP A 498 -1.19 -26.98 12.42
C ASP A 498 0.18 -27.31 11.77
N VAL A 499 1.25 -26.71 12.30
CA VAL A 499 2.63 -27.02 11.90
C VAL A 499 3.26 -28.02 12.85
N ALA A 500 3.62 -29.20 12.34
CA ALA A 500 4.35 -30.20 13.11
C ALA A 500 5.75 -29.70 13.49
N ILE A 501 6.11 -29.88 14.77
CA ILE A 501 7.36 -29.46 15.38
C ILE A 501 8.20 -30.69 15.74
N GLU A 502 9.40 -30.77 15.19
CA GLU A 502 10.34 -31.84 15.48
C GLU A 502 11.07 -31.61 16.81
N LYS A 503 11.70 -32.68 17.33
CA LYS A 503 12.64 -32.53 18.44
C LYS A 503 13.95 -31.92 17.94
N GLY A 504 14.42 -30.90 18.64
CA GLY A 504 15.63 -30.15 18.30
C GLY A 504 15.28 -28.77 17.75
N VAL A 505 16.08 -28.33 16.78
CA VAL A 505 15.98 -27.00 16.16
C VAL A 505 14.91 -27.03 15.08
N ASN A 506 14.03 -26.04 15.10
CA ASN A 506 13.02 -25.81 14.08
C ASN A 506 13.07 -24.34 13.67
N THR A 507 12.85 -24.07 12.38
CA THR A 507 12.72 -22.70 11.86
C THR A 507 11.42 -22.60 11.08
N LEU A 508 10.55 -21.71 11.51
CA LEU A 508 9.30 -21.38 10.81
C LEU A 508 9.44 -19.99 10.22
N THR A 509 9.12 -19.81 8.94
CA THR A 509 9.11 -18.49 8.32
C THR A 509 7.73 -18.19 7.75
N VAL A 510 7.10 -17.13 8.24
CA VAL A 510 5.90 -16.54 7.66
C VAL A 510 6.36 -15.50 6.63
N GLU A 511 6.12 -15.77 5.36
CA GLU A 511 6.38 -14.85 4.25
C GLU A 511 5.10 -14.08 3.94
N VAL A 512 5.17 -12.75 3.98
CA VAL A 512 4.07 -11.85 3.60
C VAL A 512 4.45 -11.18 2.29
N SER A 513 3.67 -11.44 1.25
CA SER A 513 3.85 -10.87 -0.09
C SER A 513 2.79 -9.82 -0.38
N GLY A 514 3.24 -8.64 -0.80
CA GLY A 514 2.39 -7.57 -1.31
C GLY A 514 1.90 -7.85 -2.73
N ILE A 515 0.97 -7.03 -3.22
CA ILE A 515 0.39 -7.21 -4.57
C ILE A 515 1.41 -7.06 -5.71
N ASP A 516 2.52 -6.38 -5.45
CA ASP A 516 3.62 -6.12 -6.39
C ASP A 516 4.65 -7.27 -6.44
N GLY A 517 4.52 -8.27 -5.57
CA GLY A 517 5.40 -9.42 -5.47
C GLY A 517 6.66 -9.20 -4.62
N LEU A 518 6.78 -8.07 -3.92
CA LEU A 518 7.76 -7.93 -2.84
C LEU A 518 7.29 -8.74 -1.63
N SER A 519 8.27 -9.25 -0.86
CA SER A 519 7.99 -10.12 0.29
C SER A 519 8.83 -9.76 1.49
N ARG A 520 8.25 -9.99 2.67
CA ARG A 520 8.90 -9.86 3.97
C ARG A 520 8.77 -11.15 4.76
N ASN A 521 9.81 -11.51 5.49
CA ASN A 521 9.87 -12.74 6.26
C ASN A 521 9.84 -12.43 7.76
N TYR A 522 8.94 -13.10 8.48
CA TYR A 522 8.90 -13.17 9.94
C TYR A 522 9.31 -14.58 10.35
N THR A 523 10.42 -14.72 11.07
CA THR A 523 11.05 -16.01 11.36
C THR A 523 10.96 -16.33 12.85
N LEU A 524 10.42 -17.50 13.18
CA LEU A 524 10.49 -18.08 14.53
C LEU A 524 11.56 -19.17 14.57
N HIS A 525 12.56 -18.96 15.43
CA HIS A 525 13.58 -19.93 15.80
C HIS A 525 13.14 -20.70 17.04
N LEU A 526 12.67 -21.92 16.85
CA LEU A 526 12.14 -22.74 17.92
C LEU A 526 13.13 -23.85 18.30
N LEU A 527 13.39 -23.99 19.61
CA LEU A 527 14.14 -25.10 20.17
C LEU A 527 13.26 -25.98 21.04
N ASN A 528 12.95 -27.19 20.55
CA ASN A 528 12.14 -28.20 21.22
C ASN A 528 13.03 -29.32 21.79
N GLY A 529 13.47 -29.21 23.03
CA GLY A 529 14.45 -30.16 23.57
C GLY A 529 15.89 -29.70 23.35
N GLN A 530 16.78 -30.66 23.12
CA GLN A 530 18.21 -30.38 22.99
C GLN A 530 18.56 -30.04 21.55
N ASP A 531 19.43 -29.05 21.36
CA ASP A 531 20.01 -28.78 20.06
C ASP A 531 21.18 -29.74 19.77
N PRO A 532 21.47 -30.06 18.50
CA PRO A 532 22.57 -30.96 18.14
C PRO A 532 23.97 -30.43 18.46
N GLU A 533 24.14 -29.10 18.51
CA GLU A 533 25.43 -28.44 18.68
C GLU A 533 25.84 -28.29 20.16
N GLY A 534 24.89 -28.51 21.07
CA GLY A 534 25.07 -28.48 22.51
C GLY A 534 24.87 -27.10 23.14
N PHE A 535 24.42 -26.08 22.42
CA PHE A 535 24.25 -24.71 22.92
C PHE A 535 23.31 -24.64 24.14
N ARG A 536 22.19 -25.37 24.13
CA ARG A 536 21.25 -25.42 25.27
C ARG A 536 21.91 -26.03 26.50
N LYS A 537 22.68 -27.09 26.30
CA LYS A 537 23.34 -27.81 27.38
C LYS A 537 24.54 -27.04 27.93
N ASP A 538 25.36 -26.48 27.06
CA ASP A 538 26.66 -25.93 27.42
C ASP A 538 26.58 -24.43 27.73
N THR A 539 25.60 -23.70 27.19
CA THR A 539 25.42 -22.24 27.42
C THR A 539 24.11 -21.91 28.13
N ILE A 540 22.94 -22.22 27.54
CA ILE A 540 21.64 -21.82 28.13
C ILE A 540 21.46 -22.37 29.54
N SER A 541 21.90 -23.60 29.81
CA SER A 541 21.79 -24.22 31.14
C SER A 541 22.53 -23.49 32.26
N GLN A 542 23.45 -22.57 31.92
CA GLN A 542 24.14 -21.72 32.89
C GLN A 542 23.27 -20.53 33.36
N PHE A 543 22.18 -20.24 32.66
CA PHE A 543 21.24 -19.15 32.93
C PHE A 543 19.91 -19.66 33.51
N PRO A 544 19.14 -18.79 34.20
CA PRO A 544 17.74 -19.06 34.50
C PRO A 544 16.92 -19.25 33.22
N VAL A 545 15.84 -20.03 33.29
CA VAL A 545 14.99 -20.36 32.13
C VAL A 545 14.47 -19.12 31.41
N SER A 546 14.19 -18.03 32.13
CA SER A 546 13.70 -16.77 31.57
C SER A 546 14.68 -16.02 30.66
N TYR A 547 15.91 -16.49 30.49
CA TYR A 547 16.89 -15.95 29.55
C TYR A 547 16.99 -16.77 28.25
N ALA A 548 16.37 -17.96 28.23
CA ALA A 548 16.63 -18.96 27.19
C ALA A 548 16.27 -18.46 25.78
N ASP A 549 15.12 -17.80 25.63
CA ASP A 549 14.61 -17.40 24.32
C ASP A 549 15.50 -16.32 23.67
N GLY A 550 15.87 -15.28 24.41
CA GLY A 550 16.77 -14.24 23.91
C GLY A 550 18.18 -14.74 23.59
N LEU A 551 18.72 -15.64 24.42
CA LEU A 551 20.02 -16.29 24.14
C LEU A 551 19.96 -17.16 22.90
N TRP A 552 18.85 -17.88 22.70
CA TRP A 552 18.64 -18.72 21.52
C TRP A 552 18.50 -17.87 20.26
N LEU A 553 17.70 -16.80 20.30
CA LEU A 553 17.58 -15.84 19.20
C LEU A 553 18.94 -15.33 18.75
N LEU A 554 19.73 -14.79 19.69
CA LEU A 554 21.05 -14.24 19.39
C LEU A 554 22.02 -15.30 18.85
N HIS A 555 21.93 -16.54 19.32
CA HIS A 555 22.75 -17.64 18.80
C HIS A 555 22.35 -18.04 17.38
N CYS A 556 21.05 -18.08 17.07
CA CYS A 556 20.57 -18.36 15.71
C CYS A 556 21.01 -17.29 14.72
N LEU A 557 20.97 -16.01 15.13
CA LEU A 557 21.37 -14.88 14.29
C LEU A 557 22.90 -14.75 14.17
N HIS A 558 23.63 -14.95 15.27
CA HIS A 558 25.09 -14.83 15.31
C HIS A 558 25.73 -16.02 16.06
N PRO A 559 25.94 -17.17 15.39
CA PRO A 559 26.45 -18.39 16.03
C PRO A 559 27.85 -18.26 16.64
N THR A 560 28.61 -17.23 16.25
CA THR A 560 29.96 -16.93 16.76
C THR A 560 29.96 -16.21 18.11
N TYR A 561 28.81 -15.72 18.57
CA TYR A 561 28.66 -15.04 19.84
C TYR A 561 28.79 -16.03 21.00
N ARG A 562 29.44 -15.58 22.08
CA ARG A 562 29.60 -16.35 23.32
C ARG A 562 28.95 -15.62 24.48
N PHE A 563 28.21 -16.35 25.30
CA PHE A 563 27.46 -15.81 26.42
C PHE A 563 27.96 -16.39 27.74
N GLU A 564 28.32 -15.52 28.68
CA GLU A 564 28.82 -15.89 29.99
C GLU A 564 27.87 -15.38 31.08
N ALA A 565 27.40 -16.28 31.94
CA ALA A 565 26.53 -15.91 33.06
C ALA A 565 27.36 -15.37 34.22
N TYR A 566 27.13 -14.12 34.62
CA TYR A 566 27.72 -13.54 35.83
C TYR A 566 26.73 -13.60 36.99
N LYS A 567 26.95 -14.53 37.93
CA LYS A 567 26.13 -14.64 39.15
C LYS A 567 26.51 -13.51 40.11
N THR A 568 25.61 -12.52 40.25
CA THR A 568 25.87 -11.36 41.12
C THR A 568 25.85 -11.73 42.60
N ASN A 569 25.11 -12.80 42.96
CA ASN A 569 24.78 -13.17 44.34
C ASN A 569 24.03 -12.07 45.11
N LEU A 570 23.34 -11.20 44.37
CA LEU A 570 22.49 -10.13 44.88
C LEU A 570 21.06 -10.40 44.45
N THR A 571 20.09 -10.05 45.31
CA THR A 571 18.68 -10.10 44.91
C THR A 571 18.35 -8.92 43.99
N PHE A 572 17.47 -9.13 43.02
CA PHE A 572 17.06 -8.07 42.10
C PHE A 572 16.47 -6.86 42.86
N GLU A 573 15.65 -7.11 43.87
CA GLU A 573 15.01 -6.07 44.69
C GLU A 573 16.03 -5.24 45.49
N GLU A 574 17.09 -5.87 46.01
CA GLU A 574 18.18 -5.16 46.70
C GLU A 574 18.88 -4.17 45.76
N VAL A 575 19.16 -4.58 44.53
CA VAL A 575 19.81 -3.71 43.54
C VAL A 575 18.85 -2.62 43.08
N LEU A 576 17.58 -2.95 42.86
CA LEU A 576 16.55 -1.98 42.48
C LEU A 576 16.33 -0.91 43.56
N ASP A 577 16.27 -1.29 44.84
CA ASP A 577 16.18 -0.35 45.97
C ASP A 577 17.37 0.61 46.02
N ASN A 578 18.56 0.10 45.69
CA ASN A 578 19.76 0.89 45.60
C ASN A 578 19.71 1.87 44.41
N GLU A 579 19.33 1.41 43.23
CA GLU A 579 19.27 2.24 42.02
C GLU A 579 18.14 3.26 42.02
N ASP A 580 17.01 2.97 42.68
CA ASP A 580 15.85 3.86 42.84
C ASP A 580 16.07 4.96 43.92
N HIS A 581 17.27 5.01 44.51
CA HIS A 581 17.60 5.93 45.58
C HIS A 581 17.96 7.33 45.09
N VAL A 582 17.12 8.31 45.43
CA VAL A 582 17.35 9.76 45.26
C VAL A 582 17.73 10.12 43.81
N ASP A 583 19.00 10.40 43.55
CA ASP A 583 19.55 10.93 42.30
C ASP A 583 20.50 9.96 41.61
N ARG A 584 20.52 8.68 42.03
CA ARG A 584 21.39 7.67 41.42
C ARG A 584 20.99 7.34 39.98
N SER A 585 19.68 7.19 39.74
CA SER A 585 19.12 6.91 38.42
C SER A 585 18.26 8.06 37.93
N LEU A 586 18.79 8.80 36.95
CA LEU A 586 18.18 9.97 36.35
C LEU A 586 17.72 9.68 34.92
N ILE A 587 16.66 10.38 34.50
CA ILE A 587 16.16 10.42 33.14
C ILE A 587 15.84 11.87 32.76
N SER A 588 16.00 12.21 31.48
CA SER A 588 15.72 13.57 30.99
C SER A 588 14.21 13.78 30.82
N SER A 589 13.64 14.70 31.60
CA SER A 589 12.24 15.10 31.50
C SER A 589 11.90 15.84 30.20
N ALA A 590 12.91 16.24 29.41
CA ALA A 590 12.71 16.89 28.13
C ALA A 590 12.36 15.89 27.02
N TYR A 591 12.87 14.65 27.13
CA TYR A 591 12.67 13.60 26.14
C TYR A 591 11.66 12.55 26.62
N ASN A 592 11.72 12.17 27.91
CA ASN A 592 10.89 11.12 28.49
C ASN A 592 10.16 11.63 29.74
N PRO A 593 9.19 12.54 29.60
CA PRO A 593 8.49 13.13 30.75
C PRO A 593 7.73 12.10 31.59
N ASP A 594 7.16 11.07 30.94
CA ASP A 594 6.35 10.04 31.62
C ASP A 594 7.19 9.03 32.40
N TRP A 595 8.51 8.99 32.18
CA TRP A 595 9.44 8.14 32.92
C TRP A 595 9.94 8.78 34.21
N VAL A 596 9.60 10.04 34.44
CA VAL A 596 10.06 10.82 35.61
C VAL A 596 9.23 10.50 36.85
N LYS A 597 9.92 10.32 37.97
CA LYS A 597 9.28 10.15 39.29
C LYS A 597 8.46 11.40 39.66
N PRO A 598 7.16 11.25 40.00
CA PRO A 598 6.33 12.38 40.40
C PRO A 598 6.95 13.19 41.54
N GLY A 599 7.02 14.52 41.37
CA GLY A 599 7.58 15.42 42.38
C GLY A 599 9.11 15.47 42.45
N SER A 600 9.84 14.77 41.58
CA SER A 600 11.31 14.86 41.54
C SER A 600 11.78 16.30 41.24
N PRO A 601 12.76 16.83 41.99
CA PRO A 601 13.48 18.03 41.58
C PRO A 601 14.37 17.74 40.36
N VAL A 602 14.90 18.81 39.76
CA VAL A 602 15.99 18.71 38.78
C VAL A 602 17.30 18.53 39.54
N TYR A 603 18.03 17.47 39.22
CA TYR A 603 19.32 17.12 39.83
C TYR A 603 20.52 17.57 39.00
N ASP A 604 20.41 17.51 37.66
CA ASP A 604 21.46 17.94 36.74
C ASP A 604 20.91 18.71 35.53
N GLY A 605 21.67 19.72 35.09
CA GLY A 605 21.29 20.65 34.04
C GLY A 605 19.92 21.31 34.30
N ASN A 606 19.06 21.27 33.29
CA ASN A 606 17.71 21.84 33.36
C ASN A 606 16.58 20.79 33.30
N SER A 607 16.90 19.51 33.04
CA SER A 607 15.89 18.48 32.73
C SER A 607 16.15 17.11 33.35
N TRP A 608 17.30 16.83 33.97
CA TRP A 608 17.58 15.51 34.54
C TRP A 608 16.94 15.37 35.91
N LYS A 609 16.04 14.38 36.03
CA LYS A 609 15.22 14.11 37.22
C LYS A 609 15.26 12.63 37.55
N ALA A 610 14.94 12.26 38.79
CA ALA A 610 14.88 10.86 39.19
C ALA A 610 13.88 10.08 38.33
N ALA A 611 14.30 8.92 37.84
CA ALA A 611 13.44 8.01 37.09
C ALA A 611 12.43 7.33 38.03
N LYS A 612 11.27 6.93 37.51
CA LYS A 612 10.34 6.05 38.25
C LYS A 612 11.00 4.69 38.51
N ARG A 613 10.62 4.05 39.61
CA ARG A 613 11.15 2.73 40.00
C ARG A 613 10.99 1.67 38.91
N GLU A 614 9.82 1.62 38.28
CA GLU A 614 9.48 0.76 37.13
C GLU A 614 10.42 0.98 35.93
N VAL A 615 10.83 2.22 35.65
CA VAL A 615 11.82 2.53 34.60
C VAL A 615 13.20 2.02 35.01
N VAL A 616 13.59 2.21 36.27
CA VAL A 616 14.85 1.67 36.80
C VAL A 616 14.87 0.15 36.70
N ALA A 617 13.78 -0.52 37.08
CA ALA A 617 13.63 -1.97 36.97
C ALA A 617 13.77 -2.45 35.53
N TYR A 618 13.18 -1.75 34.57
CA TYR A 618 13.30 -2.07 33.15
C TYR A 618 14.76 -2.05 32.66
N PHE A 619 15.50 -0.97 32.92
CA PHE A 619 16.91 -0.87 32.49
C PHE A 619 17.86 -1.76 33.30
N LEU A 620 17.46 -2.13 34.52
CA LEU A 620 18.21 -3.05 35.35
C LEU A 620 18.05 -4.51 34.88
N ASP A 621 16.90 -4.91 34.34
CA ASP A 621 16.66 -6.30 33.95
C ASP A 621 17.36 -6.68 32.64
N PRO A 622 18.37 -7.59 32.65
CA PRO A 622 19.12 -7.92 31.44
C PRO A 622 18.29 -8.60 30.35
N ARG A 623 17.17 -9.25 30.72
CA ARG A 623 16.29 -9.97 29.79
C ARG A 623 15.63 -9.04 28.78
N ASN A 624 15.45 -7.76 29.11
CA ASN A 624 14.90 -6.75 28.22
C ASN A 624 15.83 -6.40 27.04
N PHE A 625 17.10 -6.85 27.09
CA PHE A 625 18.13 -6.42 26.16
C PHE A 625 18.88 -7.59 25.51
N LEU A 626 18.34 -8.80 25.55
CA LEU A 626 18.86 -9.96 24.81
C LEU A 626 18.42 -9.93 23.34
N THR A 627 18.41 -8.75 22.73
CA THR A 627 18.05 -8.50 21.33
C THR A 627 19.31 -8.15 20.53
N PRO A 628 19.30 -8.26 19.18
CA PRO A 628 20.48 -7.99 18.35
C PRO A 628 21.15 -6.63 18.63
N THR A 629 20.36 -5.61 18.95
CA THR A 629 20.84 -4.26 19.26
C THR A 629 21.17 -4.08 20.75
N GLY A 630 20.36 -4.66 21.64
CA GLY A 630 20.46 -4.45 23.09
C GLY A 630 21.65 -5.16 23.74
N ILE A 631 22.13 -6.26 23.15
CA ILE A 631 23.10 -7.16 23.77
C ILE A 631 24.48 -6.51 23.99
N PHE A 632 24.85 -5.51 23.19
CA PHE A 632 26.16 -4.87 23.24
C PHE A 632 26.45 -4.09 24.52
N GLN A 633 25.45 -3.82 25.37
CA GLN A 633 25.71 -3.30 26.71
C GLN A 633 26.42 -4.31 27.63
N PHE A 634 26.36 -5.59 27.28
CA PHE A 634 27.00 -6.70 27.99
C PHE A 634 28.31 -7.14 27.33
N GLU A 635 28.76 -6.48 26.25
CA GLU A 635 30.03 -6.82 25.60
C GLU A 635 31.18 -6.74 26.60
N LYS A 636 31.99 -7.79 26.64
CA LYS A 636 33.24 -7.86 27.40
C LYS A 636 34.25 -6.90 26.79
N LEU A 637 34.57 -5.85 27.53
CA LEU A 637 35.47 -4.80 27.09
C LEU A 637 36.94 -5.11 27.39
N SER A 638 37.26 -6.18 28.13
CA SER A 638 38.63 -6.62 28.36
C SER A 638 39.21 -7.41 27.18
N PHE A 639 40.53 -7.38 27.04
CA PHE A 639 41.21 -8.10 25.98
C PHE A 639 41.07 -9.62 26.13
N ASP A 640 40.44 -10.26 25.13
CA ASP A 640 40.42 -11.72 24.97
C ASP A 640 41.15 -12.18 23.71
N ALA A 641 42.27 -12.88 23.88
CA ALA A 641 43.08 -13.38 22.76
C ALA A 641 42.38 -14.47 21.91
N SER A 642 41.30 -15.08 22.41
CA SER A 642 40.51 -16.06 21.65
C SER A 642 39.47 -15.41 20.73
N VAL A 643 39.27 -14.10 20.87
CA VAL A 643 38.27 -13.30 20.15
C VAL A 643 38.96 -12.24 19.29
N HIS A 644 39.89 -11.51 19.89
CA HIS A 644 40.58 -10.38 19.28
C HIS A 644 41.81 -10.82 18.50
N THR A 645 41.67 -10.88 17.18
CA THR A 645 42.74 -11.29 16.27
C THR A 645 43.15 -10.15 15.36
N LEU A 646 44.37 -10.22 14.81
CA LEU A 646 44.85 -9.21 13.86
C LEU A 646 43.97 -9.14 12.60
N ASP A 647 43.51 -10.29 12.10
CA ASP A 647 42.63 -10.34 10.93
C ASP A 647 41.25 -9.75 11.24
N GLY A 648 40.73 -9.99 12.45
CA GLY A 648 39.52 -9.33 12.93
C GLY A 648 39.66 -7.81 12.96
N ILE A 649 40.78 -7.29 13.50
CA ILE A 649 41.04 -5.84 13.52
C ILE A 649 41.14 -5.28 12.10
N ARG A 650 41.81 -5.98 11.18
CA ARG A 650 41.88 -5.57 9.76
C ARG A 650 40.51 -5.52 9.09
N ALA A 651 39.59 -6.41 9.50
CA ALA A 651 38.21 -6.32 9.04
C ALA A 651 37.52 -5.05 9.58
N VAL A 652 37.70 -4.74 10.87
CA VAL A 652 37.16 -3.52 11.51
C VAL A 652 37.65 -2.24 10.85
N THR A 653 38.95 -2.18 10.52
CA THR A 653 39.58 -0.98 9.96
C THR A 653 39.29 -0.80 8.47
N ARG A 654 38.68 -1.78 7.79
CA ARG A 654 38.47 -1.76 6.33
C ARG A 654 37.62 -0.56 5.89
N ASN A 655 38.00 0.06 4.78
CA ASN A 655 37.36 1.26 4.23
C ASN A 655 37.30 2.39 5.27
N SER A 656 38.35 2.52 6.08
CA SER A 656 38.54 3.66 6.99
C SER A 656 39.97 4.16 6.88
N PHE A 657 40.24 5.35 7.41
CA PHE A 657 41.60 5.89 7.46
C PHE A 657 42.59 5.02 8.27
N LEU A 658 42.08 4.10 9.11
CA LEU A 658 42.87 3.13 9.87
C LEU A 658 43.24 1.88 9.04
N GLU A 659 42.68 1.68 7.85
CA GLU A 659 43.16 0.63 6.95
C GLU A 659 44.62 0.91 6.53
N GLY A 660 44.95 2.19 6.37
CA GLY A 660 46.26 2.68 5.99
C GLY A 660 46.65 2.34 4.54
N GLY A 661 47.50 3.18 3.95
CA GLY A 661 48.25 2.84 2.73
C GLY A 661 49.62 2.23 3.02
N ASP A 662 50.37 1.91 1.98
CA ASP A 662 51.73 1.33 2.10
C ASP A 662 52.72 2.19 2.91
N ASP A 663 52.49 3.51 2.97
CA ASP A 663 53.33 4.48 3.67
C ASP A 663 52.82 4.84 5.09
N ASP A 664 51.65 4.30 5.49
CA ASP A 664 51.05 4.56 6.79
C ASP A 664 51.53 3.56 7.86
N PRO A 665 51.41 3.90 9.16
CA PRO A 665 51.59 2.92 10.23
C PRO A 665 50.62 1.73 10.07
N ASP A 666 51.08 0.53 10.43
CA ASP A 666 50.19 -0.64 10.53
C ASP A 666 49.27 -0.48 11.75
N TYR A 667 48.20 0.30 11.56
CA TYR A 667 47.23 0.63 12.59
C TYR A 667 46.59 -0.63 13.17
N ALA A 668 46.31 -1.66 12.36
CA ALA A 668 45.73 -2.89 12.87
C ALA A 668 46.66 -3.59 13.89
N SER A 669 47.96 -3.67 13.59
CA SER A 669 48.95 -4.19 14.55
C SER A 669 49.10 -3.30 15.78
N ILE A 670 49.07 -1.97 15.61
CA ILE A 670 49.13 -1.01 16.72
C ILE A 670 47.91 -1.14 17.63
N LEU A 671 46.71 -1.28 17.08
CA LEU A 671 45.46 -1.42 17.81
C LEU A 671 45.41 -2.74 18.57
N LEU A 672 45.87 -3.84 17.96
CA LEU A 672 46.00 -5.12 18.64
C LEU A 672 46.93 -5.01 19.85
N LYS A 673 48.09 -4.38 19.64
CA LYS A 673 49.07 -4.14 20.69
C LYS A 673 48.51 -3.24 21.79
N ALA A 674 47.81 -2.17 21.44
CA ALA A 674 47.18 -1.26 22.40
C ALA A 674 46.17 -2.00 23.28
N GLY A 675 45.33 -2.84 22.67
CA GLY A 675 44.39 -3.70 23.42
C GLY A 675 45.10 -4.70 24.34
N GLN A 676 46.17 -5.34 23.85
CA GLN A 676 46.97 -6.28 24.65
C GLN A 676 47.66 -5.60 25.83
N ASP A 677 48.33 -4.47 25.60
CA ASP A 677 49.12 -3.76 26.60
C ASP A 677 48.22 -3.13 27.68
N ALA A 678 47.05 -2.62 27.29
CA ALA A 678 46.09 -2.00 28.21
C ALA A 678 45.02 -2.97 28.75
N GLY A 679 44.99 -4.23 28.30
CA GLY A 679 43.99 -5.22 28.72
C GLY A 679 42.56 -4.92 28.27
N ILE A 680 42.36 -4.19 27.17
CA ILE A 680 41.05 -3.73 26.66
C ILE A 680 40.79 -4.27 25.24
N SER A 681 39.53 -4.38 24.86
CA SER A 681 39.06 -4.84 23.55
C SER A 681 39.58 -3.92 22.45
N PRO A 682 40.42 -4.40 21.52
CA PRO A 682 40.87 -3.62 20.38
C PRO A 682 39.73 -3.35 19.40
N TYR A 683 38.67 -4.17 19.35
CA TYR A 683 37.48 -3.88 18.54
C TYR A 683 36.75 -2.65 19.07
N PHE A 684 36.55 -2.59 20.39
CA PHE A 684 35.99 -1.42 21.08
C PHE A 684 36.84 -0.17 20.85
N LEU A 685 38.17 -0.26 21.04
CA LEU A 685 39.08 0.86 20.77
C LEU A 685 38.96 1.35 19.33
N THR A 686 38.99 0.44 18.36
CA THR A 686 38.95 0.78 16.92
C THR A 686 37.63 1.46 16.57
N SER A 687 36.50 0.88 16.99
CA SER A 687 35.17 1.44 16.76
C SER A 687 35.06 2.85 17.34
N ARG A 688 35.58 3.07 18.55
CA ARG A 688 35.62 4.40 19.18
C ARG A 688 36.47 5.39 18.39
N ILE A 689 37.63 5.00 17.89
CA ILE A 689 38.47 5.90 17.06
C ILE A 689 37.72 6.32 15.80
N ILE A 690 37.09 5.36 15.10
CA ILE A 690 36.31 5.63 13.88
C ILE A 690 35.16 6.59 14.19
N GLN A 691 34.46 6.39 15.30
CA GLN A 691 33.38 7.27 15.73
C GLN A 691 33.87 8.68 16.08
N GLU A 692 34.99 8.80 16.79
CA GLU A 692 35.50 10.09 17.31
C GLU A 692 36.21 10.91 16.23
N MET A 693 36.93 10.25 15.33
CA MET A 693 37.73 10.89 14.28
C MET A 693 36.98 11.01 12.95
N GLY A 694 35.89 10.26 12.79
CA GLY A 694 35.21 10.02 11.53
C GLY A 694 35.90 8.92 10.71
N ARG A 695 35.15 8.30 9.78
CA ARG A 695 35.61 7.12 9.03
C ARG A 695 36.79 7.44 8.12
N ASP A 696 36.86 8.67 7.63
CA ASP A 696 37.93 9.17 6.76
C ASP A 696 39.01 9.96 7.52
N GLY A 697 38.92 10.05 8.86
CA GLY A 697 39.87 10.78 9.69
C GLY A 697 39.71 12.30 9.61
N GLU A 698 38.48 12.78 9.49
CA GLU A 698 38.11 14.20 9.27
C GLU A 698 38.63 15.15 10.38
N SER A 699 38.98 14.61 11.54
CA SER A 699 39.66 15.34 12.60
C SER A 699 41.16 15.55 12.31
N GLU A 700 41.62 16.80 12.34
CA GLU A 700 43.05 17.15 12.24
C GLU A 700 43.92 16.48 13.31
N LEU A 701 43.33 16.03 14.43
CA LEU A 701 44.01 15.29 15.50
C LEU A 701 44.32 13.83 15.14
N ALA A 702 43.60 13.25 14.17
CA ALA A 702 43.87 11.90 13.65
C ALA A 702 45.18 11.88 12.83
N HIS A 703 45.50 13.01 12.19
CA HIS A 703 46.66 13.16 11.32
C HIS A 703 47.79 13.99 11.94
N GLY A 704 47.57 14.58 13.11
CA GLY A 704 48.53 15.48 13.77
C GLY A 704 48.80 16.75 12.97
N THR A 705 47.78 17.26 12.26
CA THR A 705 47.89 18.40 11.34
C THR A 705 47.26 19.68 11.88
N LEU A 706 46.76 19.66 13.13
CA LEU A 706 46.12 20.82 13.74
C LEU A 706 47.10 22.02 13.82
N PRO A 707 46.78 23.18 13.22
CA PRO A 707 47.69 24.32 13.20
C PRO A 707 48.14 24.79 14.58
N GLY A 708 49.47 24.87 14.79
CA GLY A 708 50.10 25.25 16.05
C GLY A 708 50.34 24.10 17.04
N TYR A 709 49.90 22.89 16.71
CA TYR A 709 50.13 21.65 17.46
C TYR A 709 50.48 20.49 16.51
N GLU A 710 51.18 20.79 15.41
CA GLU A 710 51.56 19.80 14.41
C GLU A 710 52.46 18.71 15.02
N GLY A 711 52.22 17.46 14.64
CA GLY A 711 52.94 16.29 15.14
C GLY A 711 52.38 15.68 16.44
N TYR A 712 51.29 16.22 16.99
CA TYR A 712 50.61 15.62 18.15
C TYR A 712 49.27 15.02 17.74
N TYR A 713 49.02 13.79 18.19
CA TYR A 713 47.86 12.99 17.80
C TYR A 713 46.95 12.75 18.98
N ASN A 714 45.64 12.62 18.72
CA ASN A 714 44.66 12.26 19.75
C ASN A 714 43.45 11.58 19.12
N PHE A 715 43.44 10.25 19.11
CA PHE A 715 42.44 9.43 18.43
C PHE A 715 41.14 9.22 19.23
N TYR A 716 41.14 9.53 20.53
CA TYR A 716 40.00 9.30 21.43
C TYR A 716 39.43 10.58 22.03
N ASN A 717 39.81 11.75 21.49
CA ASN A 717 39.39 13.08 21.99
C ASN A 717 39.64 13.30 23.50
N ILE A 718 40.67 12.68 24.07
CA ILE A 718 40.97 12.79 25.50
C ILE A 718 41.41 14.22 25.81
N GLY A 719 40.74 14.86 26.76
CA GLY A 719 40.99 16.26 27.13
C GLY A 719 40.41 17.30 26.15
N SER A 720 39.64 16.89 25.13
CA SER A 720 39.02 17.77 24.13
C SER A 720 37.76 18.50 24.65
N THR A 721 37.87 19.25 25.75
CA THR A 721 36.72 19.97 26.32
C THR A 721 36.36 21.21 25.48
N PRO A 722 35.06 21.43 25.14
CA PRO A 722 34.65 22.60 24.38
C PRO A 722 34.94 23.92 25.12
N ASP A 723 35.52 24.89 24.42
CA ASP A 723 35.53 26.29 24.85
C ASP A 723 34.69 27.10 23.85
N PRO A 724 33.47 27.53 24.21
CA PRO A 724 32.58 28.23 23.29
C PRO A 724 33.12 29.59 22.84
N ASN A 725 34.16 30.12 23.49
CA ASN A 725 34.77 31.39 23.14
C ASN A 725 35.97 31.23 22.19
N VAL A 726 36.41 29.99 21.93
CA VAL A 726 37.56 29.69 21.08
C VAL A 726 37.11 28.82 19.91
N LYS A 727 37.27 29.34 18.68
CA LYS A 727 37.04 28.54 17.48
C LYS A 727 37.94 27.29 17.52
N ASN A 728 37.35 26.11 17.33
CA ASN A 728 38.02 24.80 17.49
C ASN A 728 38.57 24.54 18.90
N GLY A 729 38.01 25.16 19.95
CA GLY A 729 38.48 25.07 21.33
C GLY A 729 38.65 23.63 21.84
N ALA A 730 37.70 22.74 21.51
CA ALA A 730 37.81 21.31 21.85
C ALA A 730 39.06 20.65 21.23
N ARG A 731 39.29 20.84 19.92
CA ARG A 731 40.46 20.27 19.22
C ARG A 731 41.77 20.83 19.77
N ILE A 732 41.81 22.12 20.05
CA ILE A 732 42.98 22.78 20.64
C ILE A 732 43.28 22.22 22.04
N ASN A 733 42.25 22.01 22.87
CA ASN A 733 42.41 21.45 24.20
C ASN A 733 42.86 19.97 24.13
N GLY A 734 42.32 19.19 23.20
CA GLY A 734 42.78 17.82 22.94
C GLY A 734 44.24 17.74 22.50
N ALA A 735 44.69 18.65 21.63
CA ALA A 735 46.09 18.74 21.23
C ALA A 735 47.01 19.18 22.37
N LYS A 736 46.57 20.14 23.20
CA LYS A 736 47.28 20.55 24.42
C LYS A 736 47.42 19.40 25.40
N TYR A 737 46.39 18.59 25.56
CA TYR A 737 46.45 17.38 26.39
C TYR A 737 47.47 16.39 25.83
N ALA A 738 47.38 16.06 24.53
CA ALA A 738 48.35 15.19 23.85
C ALA A 738 49.80 15.66 24.01
N MET A 739 50.02 16.98 24.08
CA MET A 739 51.34 17.61 24.20
C MET A 739 51.86 17.72 25.64
N TYR A 740 51.00 18.04 26.62
CA TYR A 740 51.42 18.46 27.96
C TYR A 740 50.61 17.86 29.11
N GLY A 741 49.65 16.97 28.84
CA GLY A 741 48.83 16.33 29.85
C GLY A 741 47.66 17.18 30.35
N SER A 742 47.11 16.76 31.49
CA SER A 742 45.89 17.30 32.11
C SER A 742 46.01 18.77 32.53
N LYS A 743 47.23 19.26 32.72
CA LYS A 743 47.53 20.66 33.09
C LYS A 743 48.44 21.32 32.06
N PRO A 744 47.93 21.61 30.85
CA PRO A 744 48.77 22.03 29.74
C PRO A 744 49.47 23.38 29.95
N ASP A 745 48.95 24.23 30.84
CA ASP A 745 49.56 25.52 31.19
C ASP A 745 50.84 25.37 32.04
N GLU A 746 50.97 24.27 32.79
CA GLU A 746 52.16 23.96 33.60
C GLU A 746 53.31 23.41 32.73
N LYS A 747 53.00 22.92 31.52
CA LYS A 747 53.94 22.35 30.53
C LYS A 747 54.86 21.27 31.12
N GLN A 748 54.31 20.45 31.99
CA GLN A 748 55.01 19.34 32.65
C GLN A 748 54.14 18.11 32.55
N ILE A 749 54.76 17.00 32.11
CA ILE A 749 54.14 15.69 32.09
C ILE A 749 54.43 15.03 33.43
N THR A 750 53.40 14.55 34.13
CA THR A 750 53.58 13.85 35.40
C THR A 750 54.01 12.40 35.16
N PRO A 751 54.57 11.69 36.17
CA PRO A 751 54.88 10.27 36.03
C PRO A 751 53.69 9.40 35.62
N GLU A 752 52.48 9.76 36.05
CA GLU A 752 51.24 9.08 35.66
C GLU A 752 50.91 9.31 34.18
N GLU A 753 51.14 10.51 33.67
CA GLU A 753 50.92 10.84 32.25
C GLU A 753 52.02 10.26 31.35
N GLU A 754 53.26 10.18 31.85
CA GLU A 754 54.35 9.46 31.18
C GLU A 754 54.04 7.96 31.07
N ALA A 755 53.39 7.38 32.09
CA ALA A 755 52.89 6.00 32.02
C ALA A 755 51.78 5.81 30.97
N MET A 756 51.09 6.88 30.56
CA MET A 756 50.15 6.91 29.43
C MET A 756 50.82 7.35 28.12
N LEU A 757 52.15 7.26 28.05
CA LEU A 757 52.96 7.54 26.86
C LEU A 757 52.91 9.00 26.37
N LEU A 758 52.56 9.96 27.22
CA LEU A 758 52.67 11.37 26.85
C LEU A 758 54.15 11.80 26.71
N PRO A 759 54.48 12.70 25.75
CA PRO A 759 53.56 13.30 24.80
C PRO A 759 53.23 12.35 23.65
N TRP A 760 51.99 12.44 23.14
CA TRP A 760 51.48 11.65 22.02
C TRP A 760 51.96 12.20 20.67
N ASP A 761 53.27 12.13 20.45
CA ASP A 761 53.97 12.67 19.28
C ASP A 761 54.11 11.66 18.12
N THR A 762 53.48 10.49 18.24
CA THR A 762 53.33 9.50 17.17
C THR A 762 51.94 8.85 17.23
N PRO A 763 51.43 8.30 16.10
CA PRO A 763 50.18 7.55 16.10
C PRO A 763 50.16 6.38 17.10
N GLU A 764 51.25 5.61 17.16
CA GLU A 764 51.38 4.47 18.08
C GLU A 764 51.26 4.90 19.55
N LYS A 765 51.97 5.97 19.96
CA LYS A 765 51.88 6.47 21.34
C LYS A 765 50.49 7.00 21.68
N ALA A 766 49.84 7.68 20.74
CA ALA A 766 48.51 8.21 20.96
C ALA A 766 47.45 7.10 21.10
N ILE A 767 47.53 6.06 20.26
CA ILE A 767 46.59 4.92 20.31
C ILE A 767 46.83 4.08 21.57
N CYS A 768 48.07 3.68 21.86
CA CYS A 768 48.40 2.89 23.05
C CYS A 768 48.20 3.69 24.34
N GLY A 769 48.62 4.95 24.36
CA GLY A 769 48.49 5.84 25.51
C GLY A 769 47.05 6.16 25.87
N GLY A 770 46.22 6.41 24.84
CA GLY A 770 44.78 6.58 25.02
C GLY A 770 44.09 5.30 25.48
N ALA A 771 44.50 4.12 25.00
CA ALA A 771 43.98 2.84 25.48
C ALA A 771 44.26 2.62 26.98
N LEU A 772 45.48 2.91 27.44
CA LEU A 772 45.84 2.89 28.87
C LEU A 772 45.02 3.89 29.69
N TRP A 773 44.76 5.07 29.13
CA TRP A 773 43.92 6.08 29.77
C TRP A 773 42.47 5.60 29.95
N ILE A 774 41.93 4.88 28.97
CA ILE A 774 40.56 4.33 29.00
C ILE A 774 40.46 3.15 29.98
N ALA A 775 41.39 2.20 29.93
CA ALA A 775 41.34 0.95 30.69
C ALA A 775 41.36 1.16 32.22
N ARG A 776 42.23 2.06 32.71
CA ARG A 776 42.48 2.30 34.14
C ARG A 776 41.26 2.66 34.98
N SER A 777 40.21 3.19 34.34
CA SER A 777 39.08 3.77 35.07
C SER A 777 37.99 2.75 35.37
N TYR A 778 37.87 1.68 34.60
CA TYR A 778 36.70 0.77 34.69
C TYR A 778 37.07 -0.71 34.48
N ILE A 779 37.91 -1.02 33.49
CA ILE A 779 38.26 -2.40 33.13
C ILE A 779 39.13 -3.05 34.22
N GLU A 780 40.14 -2.33 34.70
CA GLU A 780 41.08 -2.86 35.71
C GLU A 780 40.42 -3.13 37.08
N ILE A 781 39.31 -2.47 37.39
CA ILE A 781 38.56 -2.62 38.65
C ILE A 781 37.36 -3.58 38.51
N GLY A 782 37.23 -4.26 37.36
CA GLY A 782 36.26 -5.33 37.11
C GLY A 782 34.94 -4.89 36.47
N GLN A 783 34.73 -3.60 36.21
CA GLN A 783 33.52 -3.08 35.53
C GLN A 783 33.66 -3.26 34.00
N ASP A 784 33.69 -4.53 33.59
CA ASP A 784 34.15 -4.99 32.27
C ASP A 784 33.10 -4.89 31.15
N THR A 785 31.92 -4.33 31.43
CA THR A 785 30.86 -4.09 30.45
C THR A 785 30.23 -2.73 30.71
N LEU A 786 29.58 -2.14 29.70
CA LEU A 786 28.82 -0.89 29.89
C LEU A 786 27.77 -1.02 31.00
N TYR A 787 27.16 -2.20 31.11
CA TYR A 787 26.21 -2.52 32.17
C TYR A 787 26.86 -2.44 33.57
N PHE A 788 28.03 -3.06 33.77
CA PHE A 788 28.72 -2.98 35.07
C PHE A 788 29.28 -1.59 35.36
N GLN A 789 29.62 -0.81 34.33
CA GLN A 789 29.99 0.60 34.49
C GLN A 789 28.80 1.46 34.92
N LYS A 790 27.57 1.16 34.46
CA LYS A 790 26.36 1.87 34.89
C LYS A 790 25.95 1.51 36.31
N PHE A 791 25.89 0.22 36.63
CA PHE A 791 25.25 -0.25 37.87
C PHE A 791 26.23 -0.53 39.01
N ASP A 792 27.52 -0.68 38.71
CA ASP A 792 28.58 -0.92 39.69
C ASP A 792 28.28 -2.08 40.67
N LEU A 793 28.21 -3.28 40.10
CA LEU A 793 27.86 -4.51 40.82
C LEU A 793 29.09 -5.33 41.24
N ILE A 794 30.27 -4.72 41.15
CA ILE A 794 31.55 -5.37 41.43
C ILE A 794 32.05 -4.87 42.77
N ASP A 795 32.14 -5.76 43.76
CA ASP A 795 32.65 -5.42 45.08
C ASP A 795 34.19 -5.32 45.05
N ASN A 796 34.68 -4.11 44.78
CA ASN A 796 36.11 -3.76 44.76
C ASN A 796 36.49 -2.88 45.97
N GLU A 797 37.67 -2.24 45.97
CA GLU A 797 38.19 -1.49 47.12
C GLU A 797 37.26 -0.35 47.60
N ASP A 798 36.47 0.24 46.70
CA ASP A 798 35.52 1.32 47.03
C ASP A 798 34.11 0.79 47.39
N GLY A 799 33.86 -0.51 47.17
CA GLY A 799 32.58 -1.21 47.35
C GLY A 799 31.55 -0.89 46.25
N MET A 800 30.47 -1.67 46.21
CA MET A 800 29.42 -1.56 45.18
C MET A 800 28.64 -0.24 45.20
N TYR A 801 28.04 0.11 44.05
CA TYR A 801 27.14 1.24 43.80
C TYR A 801 27.73 2.64 43.98
N LYS A 802 29.05 2.79 44.04
CA LYS A 802 29.72 4.08 44.29
C LYS A 802 30.50 4.60 43.09
N HIS A 803 30.98 3.71 42.22
CA HIS A 803 31.78 4.03 41.06
C HIS A 803 30.97 3.85 39.76
N GLN A 804 29.78 4.45 39.70
CA GLN A 804 28.95 4.44 38.49
C GLN A 804 29.42 5.50 37.50
N TYR A 805 29.61 5.10 36.24
CA TYR A 805 30.06 5.98 35.16
C TYR A 805 29.10 7.14 34.89
N ALA A 806 27.80 6.90 35.02
CA ALA A 806 26.77 7.91 34.74
C ALA A 806 25.51 7.70 35.58
N GLN A 807 24.83 8.82 35.88
CA GLN A 807 23.51 8.82 36.51
C GLN A 807 22.38 8.55 35.50
N ASN A 808 22.60 8.73 34.19
CA ASN A 808 21.60 8.42 33.17
C ASN A 808 21.26 6.92 33.19
N ILE A 809 20.01 6.57 33.53
CA ILE A 809 19.57 5.18 33.67
C ILE A 809 19.70 4.39 32.36
N ALA A 810 19.55 5.05 31.21
CA ALA A 810 19.63 4.43 29.89
C ALA A 810 21.07 4.40 29.31
N MET A 811 22.10 4.80 30.08
CA MET A 811 23.47 4.95 29.56
C MET A 811 23.97 3.68 28.89
N ALA A 812 23.93 2.54 29.60
CA ALA A 812 24.47 1.28 29.11
C ALA A 812 23.79 0.82 27.80
N SER A 813 22.46 0.87 27.74
CA SER A 813 21.70 0.50 26.54
C SER A 813 21.95 1.49 25.38
N SER A 814 21.98 2.80 25.66
CA SER A 814 22.17 3.81 24.61
C SER A 814 23.57 3.77 23.99
N GLU A 815 24.61 3.53 24.79
CA GLU A 815 25.97 3.35 24.29
C GLU A 815 26.14 1.99 23.62
N GLY A 816 25.49 0.93 24.13
CA GLY A 816 25.45 -0.38 23.48
C GLY A 816 24.86 -0.31 22.06
N ILE A 817 23.73 0.39 21.88
CA ILE A 817 23.11 0.61 20.56
C ILE A 817 24.03 1.42 19.63
N ARG A 818 24.78 2.39 20.17
CA ARG A 818 25.79 3.13 19.39
C ARG A 818 26.89 2.20 18.89
N TYR A 819 27.38 1.29 19.73
CA TYR A 819 28.36 0.29 19.31
C TYR A 819 27.81 -0.70 18.31
N TYR A 820 26.58 -1.21 18.51
CA TYR A 820 25.90 -2.01 17.51
C TYR A 820 25.87 -1.30 16.15
N THR A 821 25.46 -0.04 16.11
CA THR A 821 25.37 0.75 14.88
C THR A 821 26.74 0.92 14.22
N ALA A 822 27.77 1.19 15.02
CA ALA A 822 29.14 1.28 14.53
C ALA A 822 29.62 -0.05 13.94
N TYR A 823 29.42 -1.17 14.64
CA TYR A 823 29.78 -2.50 14.17
C TYR A 823 28.99 -2.92 12.92
N ALA A 824 27.69 -2.60 12.86
CA ALA A 824 26.87 -2.83 11.68
C ALA A 824 27.42 -2.09 10.46
N SER A 825 27.79 -0.81 10.62
CA SER A 825 28.39 -0.02 9.53
C SER A 825 29.77 -0.54 9.08
N GLN A 826 30.39 -1.41 9.86
CA GLN A 826 31.71 -1.99 9.63
C GLN A 826 31.65 -3.46 9.20
N ASP A 827 30.45 -4.00 8.92
CA ASP A 827 30.21 -5.41 8.60
C ASP A 827 30.78 -6.37 9.67
N MET A 828 30.70 -5.96 10.94
CA MET A 828 31.31 -6.67 12.07
C MET A 828 30.36 -7.53 12.88
N LEU A 829 29.05 -7.49 12.63
CA LEU A 829 28.07 -8.17 13.48
C LEU A 829 28.27 -9.70 13.49
N ASP A 830 28.93 -10.28 12.48
CA ASP A 830 29.25 -11.72 12.46
C ASP A 830 30.61 -12.08 13.10
N ALA A 831 31.36 -11.08 13.56
CA ALA A 831 32.59 -11.30 14.32
C ALA A 831 32.28 -11.99 15.65
N SER A 832 33.28 -12.66 16.23
CA SER A 832 33.14 -13.21 17.57
C SER A 832 33.10 -12.08 18.60
N PHE A 833 32.11 -12.12 19.49
CA PHE A 833 32.02 -11.28 20.68
C PHE A 833 31.74 -12.16 21.90
N VAL A 834 32.15 -11.69 23.08
CA VAL A 834 31.84 -12.31 24.37
C VAL A 834 30.95 -11.35 25.14
N PHE A 835 29.82 -11.84 25.62
CA PHE A 835 28.86 -11.06 26.40
C PHE A 835 28.78 -11.60 27.82
N ILE A 836 29.08 -10.74 28.80
CA ILE A 836 29.00 -11.06 30.22
C ILE A 836 27.67 -10.53 30.74
N ILE A 837 26.71 -11.44 30.95
CA ILE A 837 25.32 -11.10 31.24
C ILE A 837 25.07 -11.33 32.75
N PRO A 838 24.62 -10.31 33.50
CA PRO A 838 24.35 -10.45 34.92
C PRO A 838 23.10 -11.30 35.19
N VAL A 839 23.16 -12.06 36.26
CA VAL A 839 22.06 -12.88 36.77
C VAL A 839 21.91 -12.60 38.26
N TYR A 840 20.76 -12.04 38.63
CA TYR A 840 20.36 -11.79 40.01
C TYR A 840 19.57 -12.95 40.60
N GLU A 841 19.54 -13.00 41.93
CA GLU A 841 18.61 -13.85 42.68
C GLU A 841 17.22 -13.20 42.73
N ASP A 842 16.18 -14.01 42.83
CA ASP A 842 14.78 -13.57 42.97
C ASP A 842 14.31 -12.55 41.90
N MET A 843 14.71 -12.76 40.65
CA MET A 843 14.26 -11.97 39.49
C MET A 843 12.73 -11.97 39.38
N PRO A 844 12.11 -10.85 38.93
CA PRO A 844 10.67 -10.79 38.75
C PRO A 844 10.18 -11.79 37.70
N ALA A 845 8.98 -12.32 37.89
CA ALA A 845 8.38 -13.30 36.98
C ALA A 845 8.16 -12.70 35.58
N ASP A 846 7.65 -11.47 35.55
CA ASP A 846 7.42 -10.71 34.31
C ASP A 846 8.55 -9.67 34.11
N TYR A 847 8.87 -9.39 32.84
CA TYR A 847 9.84 -8.40 32.39
C TYR A 847 9.31 -7.74 31.09
N GLY A 848 10.04 -6.80 30.49
CA GLY A 848 9.65 -6.14 29.23
C GLY A 848 8.74 -4.91 29.39
N ASN A 849 8.19 -4.69 30.58
CA ASN A 849 7.25 -3.58 30.80
C ASN A 849 7.98 -2.25 31.06
N ILE A 850 7.88 -1.31 30.12
CA ILE A 850 8.23 0.10 30.32
C ILE A 850 6.95 0.95 30.42
N PRO A 851 6.88 1.97 31.30
CA PRO A 851 5.67 2.78 31.50
C PRO A 851 5.33 3.78 30.40
#